data_AF-A0A1V5XIZ3-F1
#
_entry.id   AF-A0A1V5XIZ3-F1
#
_cell.length_a   1.000
_cell.length_b   1.000
_cell.length_c   1.000
_cell.angle_alpha   90.00
_cell.angle_beta   90.00
_cell.angle_gamma   90.00
#
_symmetry.space_group_name_H-M   'P 1'
#
loop_
_entity.id
_entity.type
_entity.pdbx_description
1 polymer ?
#
loop_
_entity_poly.entity_id
_entity_poly.type
_entity_poly.pdbx_seq_one_letter_code
_entity_poly.pdbx_strand_id
1 'polypeptide(L)'
;MKKIVSLVTALAVMLTVAFPVFAEDKGEQVEKLLLKIKSVIDIPDSMTVFNSNMRTDENGITYWSFNWSLEGKSYFESQNISVEITDDGYITSYSKYNGDYKYSEIVQLPNISKAEAEKIVKEFILKVCPHIEGQIEWKEPNIYDASYYYSFKRTANGIPTNFNDVSFSVNGITGEVVSYFSNWNTKLEFPSAEKAIPVEKAKELYQKNMPLNLEYRIRPDGYIYLQYTTSREQGNKYLNAITGQLEEMDYYYAPYMSQDRAYMDEAMSSKRTDITPVERKEIDSVAGTITTEEAEKILRSIPELNFDESYSLSSSNLSQHKPAYSDESVFYLSLYFARINKTEGLTDEQMKMKIAAGDTIGSANATFDAKSGELLSFWSNDWSRPVDINSAAESKIKKEDSKKTADAFLAKYYSEKMKSVKYIDNMGRGSENQHQYSRIENGIFFDYDGLSVGIDGETGKISNFNCSWNKNIAIPPAGNVIGLEAAHKVAFEKIGFEFQYIFNKKAAVLVYRLRDDKPPFIDAVSGEILNYEGNPYKETIAPKYNDIAGHFCEQAVLELLNVGVFLNAESFMPDSNIAQKDYLLLLSKLGKQYYDRDNIDELYKFLINSKVMDENEKNPEGTVTREDAVKFLLRSLGYRKFAEIKGIFVCDFADVSDISPDLIGYATIAKGLGFIEGSEGKFKPKDILTKGEAAVIIYNCLKKNS
;
A
#
# COMPACT_ATOMS: atom_id res chain seq x y z
N MET A 1 -20.40 -30.15 66.91
CA MET A 1 -19.44 -30.81 65.99
C MET A 1 -19.64 -30.25 64.60
N LYS A 2 -18.61 -29.55 64.06
CA LYS A 2 -18.18 -29.40 62.63
C LYS A 2 -19.28 -29.26 61.52
N LYS A 3 -19.33 -28.29 60.59
CA LYS A 3 -18.49 -27.15 60.09
C LYS A 3 -19.40 -26.22 59.20
N ILE A 4 -19.41 -24.88 59.37
CA ILE A 4 -18.75 -23.78 58.55
C ILE A 4 -19.35 -23.63 57.12
N VAL A 5 -20.16 -22.62 56.73
CA VAL A 5 -20.04 -21.13 56.56
C VAL A 5 -19.59 -20.67 55.15
N SER A 6 -20.24 -19.58 54.67
CA SER A 6 -19.91 -18.58 53.62
C SER A 6 -20.51 -18.74 52.21
N LEU A 7 -21.03 -17.72 51.52
CA LEU A 7 -21.21 -16.29 51.81
C LEU A 7 -22.21 -15.69 50.79
N VAL A 8 -23.08 -14.80 51.25
CA VAL A 8 -23.94 -13.87 50.47
C VAL A 8 -23.24 -12.51 50.40
N THR A 9 -23.29 -11.79 49.27
CA THR A 9 -23.43 -10.30 49.14
C THR A 9 -23.19 -9.89 47.68
N ALA A 10 -23.78 -8.87 47.06
CA ALA A 10 -24.85 -7.95 47.41
C ALA A 10 -25.36 -7.34 46.08
N LEU A 11 -26.67 -7.39 45.83
CA LEU A 11 -27.32 -6.72 44.70
C LEU A 11 -28.27 -5.69 45.31
N ALA A 12 -27.86 -4.41 45.34
CA ALA A 12 -28.71 -3.21 45.38
C ALA A 12 -27.90 -1.98 45.84
N VAL A 13 -27.61 -1.06 44.91
CA VAL A 13 -27.66 0.38 45.20
C VAL A 13 -28.35 1.08 44.03
N MET A 14 -29.34 1.88 44.43
CA MET A 14 -30.29 2.70 43.69
C MET A 14 -29.75 3.52 42.52
N LEU A 15 -30.56 3.63 41.46
CA LEU A 15 -30.57 4.77 40.54
C LEU A 15 -32.03 5.14 40.23
N THR A 16 -32.57 6.07 41.01
CA THR A 16 -33.74 6.87 40.64
C THR A 16 -33.28 8.30 40.43
N VAL A 17 -33.07 8.68 39.16
CA VAL A 17 -33.16 10.06 38.70
C VAL A 17 -33.99 10.03 37.42
N ALA A 18 -35.20 10.58 37.49
CA ALA A 18 -36.07 10.74 36.35
C ALA A 18 -35.53 11.85 35.43
N PHE A 19 -35.25 11.49 34.17
CA PHE A 19 -35.00 12.40 33.05
C PHE A 19 -35.76 11.86 31.82
N PRO A 20 -36.08 12.70 30.82
CA PRO A 20 -37.31 12.63 30.05
C PRO A 20 -37.38 11.40 29.14
N VAL A 21 -38.60 10.86 29.04
CA VAL A 21 -39.02 9.91 28.01
C VAL A 21 -38.75 10.54 26.64
N PHE A 22 -37.75 10.00 25.93
CA PHE A 22 -37.65 9.74 24.48
C PHE A 22 -36.17 9.45 24.14
N ALA A 23 -35.66 8.34 24.67
CA ALA A 23 -34.47 7.67 24.15
C ALA A 23 -34.87 6.19 24.05
N GLU A 24 -34.95 5.67 22.83
CA GLU A 24 -35.05 4.23 22.58
C GLU A 24 -33.89 3.55 23.35
N ASP A 25 -34.18 2.50 24.11
CA ASP A 25 -33.18 1.87 24.98
C ASP A 25 -32.04 1.34 24.10
N LYS A 26 -30.83 1.88 24.25
CA LYS A 26 -29.66 1.47 23.47
C LYS A 26 -29.41 -0.05 23.60
N GLY A 27 -29.83 -0.67 24.70
CA GLY A 27 -29.80 -2.12 24.86
C GLY A 27 -30.70 -2.87 23.86
N GLU A 28 -31.93 -2.39 23.63
CA GLU A 28 -32.86 -2.97 22.65
C GLU A 28 -32.33 -2.81 21.21
N GLN A 29 -31.72 -1.67 20.90
CA GLN A 29 -31.10 -1.44 19.59
C GLN A 29 -29.91 -2.39 19.37
N VAL A 30 -29.03 -2.56 20.37
CA VAL A 30 -27.94 -3.53 20.33
C VAL A 30 -28.45 -4.95 20.10
N GLU A 31 -29.50 -5.38 20.82
CA GLU A 31 -30.10 -6.70 20.65
C GLU A 31 -30.67 -6.90 19.24
N LYS A 32 -31.42 -5.91 18.73
CA LYS A 32 -31.99 -5.91 17.38
C LYS A 32 -30.91 -6.02 16.30
N LEU A 33 -29.85 -5.21 16.39
CA LEU A 33 -28.73 -5.23 15.43
C LEU A 33 -27.94 -6.54 15.53
N LEU A 34 -27.74 -7.07 16.74
CA LEU A 34 -27.09 -8.36 16.96
C LEU A 34 -27.87 -9.52 16.34
N LEU A 35 -29.20 -9.56 16.51
CA LEU A 35 -30.06 -10.54 15.87
C LEU A 35 -30.02 -10.43 14.34
N LYS A 36 -29.96 -9.21 13.81
CA LYS A 36 -29.76 -8.97 12.38
C LYS A 36 -28.42 -9.55 11.90
N ILE A 37 -27.32 -9.29 12.60
CA ILE A 37 -25.99 -9.84 12.26
C ILE A 37 -26.03 -11.38 12.26
N LYS A 38 -26.52 -11.99 13.34
CA LYS A 38 -26.58 -13.47 13.47
C LYS A 38 -27.51 -14.14 12.46
N SER A 39 -28.44 -13.41 11.85
CA SER A 39 -29.29 -13.94 10.77
C SER A 39 -28.56 -14.08 9.43
N VAL A 40 -27.40 -13.41 9.26
CA VAL A 40 -26.66 -13.35 7.98
C VAL A 40 -25.21 -13.81 8.08
N ILE A 41 -24.58 -13.65 9.25
CA ILE A 41 -23.20 -14.03 9.54
C ILE A 41 -23.22 -15.10 10.62
N ASP A 42 -22.52 -16.21 10.36
CA ASP A 42 -22.35 -17.28 11.33
C ASP A 42 -21.29 -16.90 12.37
N ILE A 43 -21.68 -16.97 13.65
CA ILE A 43 -20.82 -16.64 14.80
C ILE A 43 -20.69 -17.92 15.64
N PRO A 44 -19.52 -18.57 15.67
CA PRO A 44 -19.33 -19.82 16.41
C PRO A 44 -19.57 -19.65 17.92
N ASP A 45 -20.28 -20.61 18.53
CA ASP A 45 -20.55 -20.63 19.99
C ASP A 45 -19.26 -20.68 20.84
N SER A 46 -18.13 -21.07 20.24
CA SER A 46 -16.81 -21.07 20.90
C SER A 46 -16.23 -19.67 21.15
N MET A 47 -16.75 -18.63 20.49
CA MET A 47 -16.31 -17.24 20.68
C MET A 47 -17.02 -16.60 21.88
N THR A 48 -16.48 -16.84 23.08
CA THR A 48 -17.10 -16.45 24.35
C THR A 48 -16.82 -15.01 24.78
N VAL A 49 -15.83 -14.33 24.18
CA VAL A 49 -15.54 -12.91 24.45
C VAL A 49 -16.28 -12.04 23.45
N PHE A 50 -17.04 -11.06 23.95
CA PHE A 50 -17.83 -10.15 23.13
C PHE A 50 -17.75 -8.71 23.63
N ASN A 51 -17.54 -7.77 22.71
CA ASN A 51 -17.64 -6.34 22.98
C ASN A 51 -18.34 -5.61 21.84
N SER A 52 -19.03 -4.53 22.19
CA SER A 52 -19.65 -3.61 21.22
C SER A 52 -19.17 -2.18 21.47
N ASN A 53 -19.08 -1.40 20.41
CA ASN A 53 -18.84 0.04 20.47
C ASN A 53 -19.82 0.77 19.53
N MET A 54 -19.94 2.07 19.71
CA MET A 54 -20.81 2.92 18.90
C MET A 54 -20.07 4.21 18.57
N ARG A 55 -20.17 4.66 17.33
CA ARG A 55 -19.68 5.96 16.87
C ARG A 55 -20.72 6.62 15.97
N THR A 56 -20.79 7.94 15.99
CA THR A 56 -21.59 8.71 15.02
C THR A 56 -20.62 9.60 14.25
N ASP A 57 -20.73 9.60 12.92
CA ASP A 57 -19.87 10.44 12.08
C ASP A 57 -20.41 11.88 11.96
N GLU A 58 -19.61 12.74 11.33
CA GLU A 58 -19.94 14.15 11.06
C GLU A 58 -21.21 14.33 10.19
N ASN A 59 -21.64 13.28 9.48
CA ASN A 59 -22.85 13.27 8.67
C ASN A 59 -24.08 12.80 9.47
N GLY A 60 -23.91 12.48 10.75
CA GLY A 60 -24.96 12.01 11.65
C GLY A 60 -25.32 10.54 11.46
N ILE A 61 -24.48 9.75 10.79
CA ILE A 61 -24.69 8.30 10.65
C ILE A 61 -24.06 7.61 11.87
N THR A 62 -24.88 6.84 12.59
CA THR A 62 -24.40 5.99 13.69
C THR A 62 -23.98 4.63 13.16
N TYR A 63 -22.82 4.17 13.63
CA TYR A 63 -22.24 2.86 13.36
C TYR A 63 -22.01 2.14 14.68
N TRP A 64 -22.33 0.86 14.68
CA TRP A 64 -22.13 -0.07 15.78
C TRP A 64 -21.12 -1.11 15.34
N SER A 65 -20.00 -1.22 16.07
CA SER A 65 -19.04 -2.31 15.83
C SER A 65 -19.19 -3.38 16.89
N PHE A 66 -19.31 -4.62 16.45
CA PHE A 66 -19.43 -5.81 17.26
C PHE A 66 -18.23 -6.70 17.04
N ASN A 67 -17.60 -7.15 18.12
CA ASN A 67 -16.39 -7.96 18.06
C ASN A 67 -16.55 -9.20 18.92
N TRP A 68 -16.15 -10.35 18.37
CA TRP A 68 -16.12 -11.65 19.03
C TRP A 68 -14.71 -12.24 18.99
N SER A 69 -14.27 -12.85 20.08
CA SER A 69 -13.01 -13.59 20.13
C SER A 69 -13.05 -14.79 21.07
N LEU A 70 -12.03 -15.65 20.96
CA LEU A 70 -11.82 -16.76 21.88
C LEU A 70 -11.28 -16.27 23.23
N GLU A 71 -11.69 -16.91 24.33
CA GLU A 71 -11.18 -16.63 25.67
C GLU A 71 -9.75 -17.14 25.87
N GLY A 72 -8.93 -16.38 26.61
CA GLY A 72 -7.59 -16.80 27.05
C GLY A 72 -6.46 -16.69 26.01
N LYS A 73 -6.69 -16.08 24.85
CA LYS A 73 -5.66 -15.77 23.85
C LYS A 73 -5.57 -14.26 23.63
N SER A 74 -4.38 -13.74 23.32
CA SER A 74 -4.21 -12.33 22.91
C SER A 74 -4.97 -12.07 21.59
N TYR A 75 -5.33 -10.81 21.32
CA TYR A 75 -6.06 -10.42 20.10
C TYR A 75 -5.40 -10.98 18.81
N PHE A 76 -4.07 -10.99 18.76
CA PHE A 76 -3.27 -11.45 17.62
C PHE A 76 -3.15 -12.99 17.51
N GLU A 77 -3.39 -13.72 18.60
CA GLU A 77 -3.31 -15.19 18.66
C GLU A 77 -4.69 -15.87 18.57
N SER A 78 -5.75 -15.08 18.68
CA SER A 78 -7.13 -15.56 18.71
C SER A 78 -7.81 -15.44 17.34
N GLN A 79 -8.74 -16.34 17.06
CA GLN A 79 -9.72 -16.12 16.01
C GLN A 79 -10.63 -14.96 16.45
N ASN A 80 -10.79 -13.95 15.59
CA ASN A 80 -11.64 -12.79 15.86
C ASN A 80 -12.63 -12.57 14.72
N ILE A 81 -13.87 -12.22 15.05
CA ILE A 81 -14.85 -11.71 14.09
C ILE A 81 -15.19 -10.27 14.47
N SER A 82 -15.14 -9.36 13.50
CA SER A 82 -15.59 -7.98 13.65
C SER A 82 -16.67 -7.68 12.62
N VAL A 83 -17.74 -7.00 13.05
CA VAL A 83 -18.84 -6.57 12.17
C VAL A 83 -19.20 -5.12 12.51
N GLU A 84 -19.26 -4.26 11.50
CA GLU A 84 -19.81 -2.90 11.64
C GLU A 84 -21.16 -2.79 10.92
N ILE A 85 -22.15 -2.20 11.60
CA ILE A 85 -23.53 -2.06 11.12
C ILE A 85 -24.11 -0.69 11.51
N THR A 86 -24.91 -0.09 10.65
CA THR A 86 -25.60 1.19 10.92
C THR A 86 -26.94 1.00 11.65
N ASP A 87 -27.53 2.09 12.17
CA ASP A 87 -28.81 2.06 12.89
C ASP A 87 -29.99 1.47 12.08
N ASP A 88 -29.96 1.63 10.75
CA ASP A 88 -30.94 1.07 9.82
C ASP A 88 -30.65 -0.39 9.43
N GLY A 89 -29.62 -1.00 10.02
CA GLY A 89 -29.29 -2.41 9.86
C GLY A 89 -28.45 -2.73 8.62
N TYR A 90 -27.80 -1.73 8.01
CA TYR A 90 -26.88 -1.94 6.90
C TYR A 90 -25.49 -2.32 7.41
N ILE A 91 -25.02 -3.51 7.04
CA ILE A 91 -23.69 -3.99 7.42
C ILE A 91 -22.66 -3.34 6.48
N THR A 92 -21.78 -2.52 7.04
CA THR A 92 -20.73 -1.79 6.30
C THR A 92 -19.43 -2.57 6.24
N SER A 93 -19.14 -3.40 7.25
CA SER A 93 -17.96 -4.25 7.22
C SER A 93 -18.14 -5.55 7.99
N TYR A 94 -17.39 -6.55 7.56
CA TYR A 94 -17.20 -7.83 8.24
C TYR A 94 -15.75 -8.26 8.05
N SER A 95 -15.11 -8.74 9.10
CA SER A 95 -13.82 -9.39 9.03
C SER A 95 -13.77 -10.61 9.94
N LYS A 96 -13.12 -11.67 9.47
CA LYS A 96 -12.82 -12.88 10.23
C LYS A 96 -11.31 -13.09 10.17
N TYR A 97 -10.64 -12.75 11.26
CA TYR A 97 -9.21 -13.00 11.43
C TYR A 97 -8.99 -14.35 12.10
N ASN A 98 -8.00 -15.10 11.62
CA ASN A 98 -7.56 -16.33 12.25
C ASN A 98 -6.06 -16.22 12.56
N GLY A 99 -5.72 -16.14 13.85
CA GLY A 99 -4.34 -15.99 14.32
C GLY A 99 -3.40 -17.15 13.96
N ASP A 100 -3.93 -18.31 13.54
CA ASP A 100 -3.14 -19.46 13.10
C ASP A 100 -2.70 -19.39 11.63
N TYR A 101 -2.79 -18.22 10.98
CA TYR A 101 -2.37 -18.04 9.59
C TYR A 101 -0.86 -18.27 9.44
N LYS A 102 -0.48 -19.46 8.96
CA LYS A 102 0.90 -19.77 8.62
C LYS A 102 1.23 -19.16 7.27
N TYR A 103 2.10 -18.16 7.28
CA TYR A 103 2.61 -17.56 6.05
C TYR A 103 3.37 -18.62 5.25
N SER A 104 2.84 -18.99 4.07
CA SER A 104 3.59 -19.78 3.10
C SER A 104 4.66 -18.91 2.44
N GLU A 105 5.88 -19.39 2.29
CA GLU A 105 6.94 -18.66 1.55
C GLU A 105 6.72 -18.71 0.03
N ILE A 106 5.89 -19.66 -0.44
CA ILE A 106 5.51 -19.81 -1.84
C ILE A 106 4.03 -19.50 -2.07
N VAL A 107 3.69 -19.12 -3.30
CA VAL A 107 2.30 -18.97 -3.75
C VAL A 107 1.53 -20.28 -3.59
N GLN A 108 0.27 -20.20 -3.15
CA GLN A 108 -0.60 -21.36 -2.96
C GLN A 108 -1.69 -21.40 -4.02
N LEU A 109 -2.08 -22.63 -4.43
CA LEU A 109 -3.23 -22.83 -5.30
C LEU A 109 -4.51 -22.82 -4.46
N PRO A 110 -5.58 -22.12 -4.91
CA PRO A 110 -6.90 -22.29 -4.33
C PRO A 110 -7.41 -23.73 -4.44
N ASN A 111 -8.10 -24.21 -3.40
CA ASN A 111 -8.83 -25.49 -3.42
C ASN A 111 -10.20 -25.39 -4.12
N ILE A 112 -10.77 -24.19 -4.16
CA ILE A 112 -11.99 -23.89 -4.90
C ILE A 112 -11.67 -23.09 -6.17
N SER A 113 -12.48 -23.24 -7.20
CA SER A 113 -12.37 -22.50 -8.46
C SER A 113 -12.84 -21.05 -8.33
N LYS A 114 -12.45 -20.21 -9.29
CA LYS A 114 -12.97 -18.84 -9.47
C LYS A 114 -14.50 -18.80 -9.53
N ALA A 115 -15.11 -19.72 -10.28
CA ALA A 115 -16.56 -19.77 -10.44
C ALA A 115 -17.28 -20.12 -9.13
N GLU A 116 -16.70 -20.98 -8.30
CA GLU A 116 -17.21 -21.28 -6.96
C GLU A 116 -17.06 -20.07 -6.03
N ALA A 117 -15.91 -19.40 -6.04
CA ALA A 117 -15.70 -18.17 -5.27
C ALA A 117 -16.67 -17.04 -5.69
N GLU A 118 -16.91 -16.88 -6.99
CA GLU A 118 -17.87 -15.90 -7.53
C GLU A 118 -19.29 -16.20 -7.04
N LYS A 119 -19.68 -17.47 -7.05
CA LYS A 119 -20.97 -17.92 -6.50
C LYS A 119 -21.07 -17.61 -5.01
N ILE A 120 -20.02 -17.86 -4.22
CA ILE A 120 -19.96 -17.55 -2.79
C ILE A 120 -20.16 -16.04 -2.56
N VAL A 121 -19.47 -15.18 -3.32
CA VAL A 121 -19.62 -13.72 -3.18
C VAL A 121 -21.01 -13.27 -3.58
N LYS A 122 -21.59 -13.78 -4.68
CA LYS A 122 -22.96 -13.48 -5.08
C LYS A 122 -23.98 -13.84 -4.01
N GLU A 123 -23.86 -15.03 -3.42
CA GLU A 123 -24.72 -15.47 -2.32
C GLU A 123 -24.53 -14.61 -1.06
N PHE A 124 -23.30 -14.16 -0.78
CA PHE A 124 -23.01 -13.28 0.34
C PHE A 124 -23.60 -11.87 0.14
N ILE A 125 -23.49 -11.30 -1.06
CA ILE A 125 -24.11 -10.01 -1.43
C ILE A 125 -25.61 -10.01 -1.14
N LEU A 126 -26.32 -11.08 -1.52
CA LEU A 126 -27.76 -11.20 -1.26
C LEU A 126 -28.13 -11.16 0.23
N LYS A 127 -27.20 -11.55 1.11
CA LYS A 127 -27.41 -11.55 2.57
C LYS A 127 -27.10 -10.18 3.18
N VAL A 128 -25.98 -9.56 2.82
CA VAL A 128 -25.44 -8.40 3.56
C VAL A 128 -25.72 -7.06 2.87
N CYS A 129 -25.81 -7.01 1.54
CA CYS A 129 -25.97 -5.78 0.77
C CYS A 129 -26.75 -5.96 -0.54
N PRO A 130 -27.96 -6.57 -0.56
CA PRO A 130 -28.66 -6.94 -1.78
C PRO A 130 -28.96 -5.76 -2.74
N HIS A 131 -29.00 -4.53 -2.24
CA HIS A 131 -29.29 -3.35 -3.06
C HIS A 131 -28.17 -2.96 -4.04
N ILE A 132 -26.96 -3.51 -3.92
CA ILE A 132 -25.87 -3.23 -4.88
C ILE A 132 -26.05 -3.98 -6.20
N GLU A 133 -26.94 -4.98 -6.26
CA GLU A 133 -27.16 -5.77 -7.46
C GLU A 133 -27.60 -4.88 -8.63
N GLY A 134 -26.97 -5.08 -9.79
CA GLY A 134 -27.18 -4.24 -10.98
C GLY A 134 -26.51 -2.86 -10.95
N GLN A 135 -25.83 -2.51 -9.85
CA GLN A 135 -25.04 -1.27 -9.70
C GLN A 135 -23.54 -1.53 -9.62
N ILE A 136 -23.09 -2.73 -10.00
CA ILE A 136 -21.69 -3.11 -10.08
C ILE A 136 -21.42 -3.81 -11.41
N GLU A 137 -20.20 -3.65 -11.92
CA GLU A 137 -19.70 -4.44 -13.05
C GLU A 137 -18.86 -5.59 -12.52
N TRP A 138 -19.23 -6.82 -12.85
CA TRP A 138 -18.46 -8.00 -12.45
C TRP A 138 -17.12 -8.06 -13.18
N LYS A 139 -16.06 -8.22 -12.40
CA LYS A 139 -14.67 -8.35 -12.87
C LYS A 139 -14.04 -9.57 -12.22
N GLU A 140 -13.04 -10.12 -12.91
CA GLU A 140 -12.21 -11.19 -12.37
C GLU A 140 -11.58 -10.76 -11.04
N PRO A 141 -11.54 -11.64 -10.03
CA PRO A 141 -10.88 -11.34 -8.77
C PRO A 141 -9.37 -11.29 -8.97
N ASN A 142 -8.70 -10.48 -8.16
CA ASN A 142 -7.28 -10.66 -7.93
C ASN A 142 -7.09 -11.91 -7.07
N ILE A 143 -6.15 -12.77 -7.45
CA ILE A 143 -5.82 -13.96 -6.67
C ILE A 143 -4.48 -13.72 -6.00
N TYR A 144 -4.48 -13.83 -4.68
CA TYR A 144 -3.27 -13.70 -3.90
C TYR A 144 -3.32 -14.68 -2.72
N ASP A 145 -2.28 -15.49 -2.58
CA ASP A 145 -2.15 -16.46 -1.49
C ASP A 145 -3.38 -17.37 -1.33
N ALA A 146 -3.75 -18.03 -2.44
CA ALA A 146 -4.96 -18.83 -2.58
C ALA A 146 -6.29 -18.09 -2.28
N SER A 147 -6.29 -16.77 -2.05
CA SER A 147 -7.49 -16.00 -1.73
C SER A 147 -7.96 -15.18 -2.92
N TYR A 148 -9.28 -15.08 -3.08
CA TYR A 148 -9.95 -14.34 -4.13
C TYR A 148 -10.39 -12.98 -3.61
N TYR A 149 -9.84 -11.91 -4.16
CA TYR A 149 -10.15 -10.53 -3.79
C TYR A 149 -10.98 -9.88 -4.89
N TYR A 150 -12.22 -9.54 -4.54
CA TYR A 150 -13.14 -8.82 -5.40
C TYR A 150 -13.20 -7.36 -4.96
N SER A 151 -13.15 -6.44 -5.91
CA SER A 151 -13.36 -5.00 -5.66
C SER A 151 -14.20 -4.43 -6.78
N PHE A 152 -15.31 -3.80 -6.41
CA PHE A 152 -16.27 -3.24 -7.35
C PHE A 152 -16.49 -1.77 -7.03
N LYS A 153 -16.41 -0.92 -8.06
CA LYS A 153 -16.90 0.46 -8.00
C LYS A 153 -18.39 0.46 -8.34
N ARG A 154 -19.19 1.28 -7.64
CA ARG A 154 -20.58 1.52 -8.00
C ARG A 154 -20.67 2.09 -9.41
N THR A 155 -21.60 1.59 -10.20
CA THR A 155 -22.05 2.18 -11.45
C THR A 155 -23.46 2.72 -11.28
N ALA A 156 -23.68 3.95 -11.72
CA ALA A 156 -25.01 4.57 -11.80
C ALA A 156 -25.22 5.00 -13.25
N ASN A 157 -26.35 4.66 -13.86
CA ASN A 157 -26.60 4.92 -15.29
C ASN A 157 -25.48 4.41 -16.23
N GLY A 158 -24.79 3.31 -15.84
CA GLY A 158 -23.64 2.77 -16.58
C GLY A 158 -22.32 3.56 -16.41
N ILE A 159 -22.28 4.57 -15.54
CA ILE A 159 -21.11 5.42 -15.29
C ILE A 159 -20.53 5.11 -13.90
N PRO A 160 -19.23 4.86 -13.77
CA PRO A 160 -18.62 4.52 -12.49
C PRO A 160 -18.57 5.71 -11.54
N THR A 161 -18.60 5.44 -10.23
CA THR A 161 -18.28 6.40 -9.17
C THR A 161 -16.85 6.19 -8.67
N ASN A 162 -16.23 7.22 -8.09
CA ASN A 162 -14.92 7.08 -7.41
C ASN A 162 -14.99 7.07 -5.89
N PHE A 163 -16.20 7.08 -5.32
CA PHE A 163 -16.44 7.23 -3.88
C PHE A 163 -17.40 6.17 -3.32
N ASN A 164 -18.04 5.35 -4.16
CA ASN A 164 -18.79 4.19 -3.69
C ASN A 164 -18.16 2.92 -4.23
N ASP A 165 -17.74 2.06 -3.31
CA ASP A 165 -17.06 0.82 -3.60
C ASP A 165 -17.46 -0.27 -2.60
N VAL A 166 -17.26 -1.50 -3.03
CA VAL A 166 -17.46 -2.68 -2.20
C VAL A 166 -16.41 -3.71 -2.54
N SER A 167 -15.88 -4.36 -1.51
CA SER A 167 -14.85 -5.38 -1.65
C SER A 167 -15.16 -6.60 -0.80
N PHE A 168 -14.69 -7.74 -1.28
CA PHE A 168 -14.84 -9.04 -0.64
C PHE A 168 -13.52 -9.80 -0.75
N SER A 169 -13.18 -10.56 0.28
CA SER A 169 -12.13 -11.59 0.20
C SER A 169 -12.71 -12.95 0.54
N VAL A 170 -12.46 -13.93 -0.32
CA VAL A 170 -12.79 -15.34 -0.11
C VAL A 170 -11.50 -16.11 0.06
N ASN A 171 -11.35 -16.81 1.17
CA ASN A 171 -10.25 -17.76 1.36
C ASN A 171 -10.47 -18.95 0.42
N GLY A 172 -9.61 -19.14 -0.58
CA GLY A 172 -9.80 -20.21 -1.56
C GLY A 172 -9.40 -21.60 -1.07
N ILE A 173 -8.82 -21.73 0.13
CA ILE A 173 -8.55 -23.02 0.78
C ILE A 173 -9.80 -23.53 1.50
N THR A 174 -10.49 -22.66 2.23
CA THR A 174 -11.69 -23.02 3.04
C THR A 174 -13.01 -22.73 2.34
N GLY A 175 -13.03 -21.83 1.36
CA GLY A 175 -14.24 -21.33 0.71
C GLY A 175 -15.05 -20.35 1.55
N GLU A 176 -14.49 -19.83 2.64
CA GLU A 176 -15.17 -18.86 3.50
C GLU A 176 -14.90 -17.42 3.03
N VAL A 177 -15.92 -16.56 3.12
CA VAL A 177 -15.71 -15.10 3.08
C VAL A 177 -14.97 -14.71 4.36
N VAL A 178 -13.81 -14.07 4.23
CA VAL A 178 -12.99 -13.63 5.37
C VAL A 178 -13.00 -12.14 5.58
N SER A 179 -13.33 -11.37 4.54
CA SER A 179 -13.60 -9.94 4.69
C SER A 179 -14.64 -9.45 3.71
N TYR A 180 -15.37 -8.44 4.14
CA TYR A 180 -16.29 -7.64 3.36
C TYR A 180 -16.19 -6.20 3.85
N PHE A 181 -16.11 -5.27 2.92
CA PHE A 181 -16.16 -3.85 3.21
C PHE A 181 -17.02 -3.17 2.16
N SER A 182 -17.96 -2.35 2.59
CA SER A 182 -18.79 -1.56 1.71
C SER A 182 -18.80 -0.11 2.14
N ASN A 183 -18.31 0.72 1.24
CA ASN A 183 -18.43 2.14 1.32
C ASN A 183 -19.53 2.59 0.35
N TRP A 184 -20.79 2.57 0.80
CA TRP A 184 -21.94 2.75 -0.09
C TRP A 184 -22.97 3.70 0.50
N ASN A 185 -23.34 4.74 -0.26
CA ASN A 185 -24.36 5.69 0.17
C ASN A 185 -25.64 5.47 -0.64
N THR A 186 -26.64 4.86 0.00
CA THR A 186 -27.94 4.53 -0.60
C THR A 186 -28.83 5.75 -0.86
N LYS A 187 -28.50 6.92 -0.29
CA LYS A 187 -29.31 8.14 -0.35
C LYS A 187 -28.87 9.11 -1.45
N LEU A 188 -27.85 8.78 -2.23
CA LEU A 188 -27.36 9.63 -3.30
C LEU A 188 -28.21 9.53 -4.57
N GLU A 189 -28.49 10.69 -5.16
CA GLU A 189 -29.07 10.82 -6.48
C GLU A 189 -27.96 11.06 -7.52
N PHE A 190 -28.09 10.44 -8.69
CA PHE A 190 -27.09 10.50 -9.75
C PHE A 190 -27.68 11.20 -10.99
N PRO A 191 -27.13 12.37 -11.40
CA PRO A 191 -27.66 13.10 -12.55
C PRO A 191 -27.41 12.36 -13.87
N SER A 192 -28.38 12.36 -14.78
CA SER A 192 -28.25 11.74 -16.11
C SER A 192 -27.21 12.45 -17.00
N ALA A 193 -26.51 11.68 -17.83
CA ALA A 193 -25.57 12.18 -18.83
C ALA A 193 -26.23 12.78 -20.08
N GLU A 194 -27.57 12.72 -20.22
CA GLU A 194 -28.30 13.26 -21.38
C GLU A 194 -28.05 14.76 -21.63
N LYS A 195 -27.79 15.53 -20.57
CA LYS A 195 -27.53 16.97 -20.65
C LYS A 195 -26.04 17.32 -20.68
N ALA A 196 -25.18 16.31 -20.78
CA ALA A 196 -23.74 16.54 -20.79
C ALA A 196 -23.30 17.26 -22.07
N ILE A 197 -22.30 18.13 -21.94
CA ILE A 197 -21.63 18.74 -23.09
C ILE A 197 -21.00 17.63 -23.94
N PRO A 198 -20.90 17.77 -25.27
CA PRO A 198 -20.25 16.77 -26.12
C PRO A 198 -18.78 16.54 -25.75
N VAL A 199 -18.29 15.31 -25.89
CA VAL A 199 -16.91 14.93 -25.52
C VAL A 199 -15.84 15.79 -26.22
N GLU A 200 -16.04 16.18 -27.48
CA GLU A 200 -15.10 17.05 -28.18
C GLU A 200 -15.05 18.45 -27.57
N LYS A 201 -16.21 18.98 -27.13
CA LYS A 201 -16.25 20.25 -26.41
C LYS A 201 -15.59 20.14 -25.03
N ALA A 202 -15.77 19.00 -24.37
CA ALA A 202 -15.13 18.71 -23.09
C ALA A 202 -13.60 18.63 -23.22
N LYS A 203 -13.08 18.00 -24.28
CA LYS A 203 -11.63 17.96 -24.56
C LYS A 203 -11.05 19.37 -24.75
N GLU A 204 -11.72 20.25 -25.50
CA GLU A 204 -11.30 21.64 -25.66
C GLU A 204 -11.26 22.39 -24.31
N LEU A 205 -12.32 22.25 -23.49
CA LEU A 205 -12.39 22.89 -22.19
C LEU A 205 -11.36 22.32 -21.21
N TYR A 206 -11.10 21.02 -21.27
CA TYR A 206 -10.09 20.36 -20.47
C TYR A 206 -8.69 20.87 -20.83
N GLN A 207 -8.34 20.93 -22.11
CA GLN A 207 -7.06 21.50 -22.56
C GLN A 207 -6.86 22.95 -22.09
N LYS A 208 -7.94 23.75 -22.15
CA LYS A 208 -7.91 25.16 -21.76
C LYS A 208 -7.80 25.36 -20.24
N ASN A 209 -8.59 24.62 -19.47
CA ASN A 209 -8.79 24.88 -18.04
C ASN A 209 -7.91 23.97 -17.16
N MET A 210 -7.43 22.84 -17.68
CA MET A 210 -6.62 21.85 -16.99
C MET A 210 -5.43 21.40 -17.87
N PRO A 211 -4.58 22.33 -18.33
CA PRO A 211 -3.43 21.98 -19.17
C PRO A 211 -2.51 21.00 -18.44
N LEU A 212 -2.01 19.99 -19.15
CA LEU A 212 -0.98 19.09 -18.61
C LEU A 212 0.27 19.89 -18.23
N ASN A 213 0.95 19.47 -17.16
CA ASN A 213 2.21 20.06 -16.76
C ASN A 213 3.39 19.24 -17.27
N LEU A 214 4.37 19.92 -17.84
CA LEU A 214 5.69 19.37 -18.10
C LEU A 214 6.50 19.40 -16.79
N GLU A 215 7.16 18.29 -16.46
CA GLU A 215 7.96 18.16 -15.24
C GLU A 215 9.21 17.30 -15.43
N TYR A 216 10.27 17.63 -14.68
CA TYR A 216 11.45 16.79 -14.52
C TYR A 216 11.19 15.71 -13.47
N ARG A 217 11.59 14.48 -13.76
CA ARG A 217 11.60 13.35 -12.83
C ARG A 217 12.96 12.67 -12.81
N ILE A 218 13.27 12.02 -11.70
CA ILE A 218 14.48 11.21 -11.54
C ILE A 218 14.06 9.73 -11.47
N ARG A 219 14.60 8.91 -12.37
CA ARG A 219 14.44 7.45 -12.33
C ARG A 219 15.26 6.84 -11.19
N PRO A 220 14.96 5.60 -10.75
CA PRO A 220 15.77 4.91 -9.75
C PRO A 220 17.25 4.73 -10.11
N ASP A 221 17.59 4.76 -11.41
CA ASP A 221 18.97 4.71 -11.91
C ASP A 221 19.69 6.08 -11.92
N GLY A 222 19.03 7.13 -11.41
CA GLY A 222 19.55 8.49 -11.38
C GLY A 222 19.32 9.29 -12.67
N TYR A 223 18.75 8.69 -13.72
CA TYR A 223 18.47 9.37 -14.97
C TYR A 223 17.35 10.41 -14.80
N ILE A 224 17.64 11.66 -15.18
CA ILE A 224 16.67 12.75 -15.17
C ILE A 224 15.98 12.84 -16.54
N TYR A 225 14.66 12.76 -16.56
CA TYR A 225 13.82 12.79 -17.75
C TYR A 225 12.67 13.77 -17.62
N LEU A 226 11.98 14.05 -18.73
CA LEU A 226 10.83 14.94 -18.80
C LEU A 226 9.56 14.16 -19.10
N GLN A 227 8.49 14.48 -18.39
CA GLN A 227 7.18 13.91 -18.65
C GLN A 227 6.08 14.97 -18.57
N TYR A 228 4.96 14.70 -19.24
CA TYR A 228 3.69 15.37 -18.99
C TYR A 228 2.89 14.62 -17.94
N THR A 229 2.29 15.36 -17.01
CA THR A 229 1.38 14.86 -15.97
C THR A 229 0.11 15.74 -15.88
N THR A 230 -0.89 15.28 -15.13
CA THR A 230 -2.10 16.06 -14.84
C THR A 230 -1.78 17.39 -14.15
N SER A 231 -2.64 18.39 -14.32
CA SER A 231 -2.39 19.74 -13.83
C SER A 231 -2.18 19.81 -12.31
N ARG A 232 -0.96 20.14 -11.88
CA ARG A 232 -0.59 20.46 -10.51
C ARG A 232 -1.36 21.65 -9.97
N GLU A 233 -1.78 22.59 -10.80
CA GLU A 233 -2.53 23.77 -10.34
C GLU A 233 -4.01 23.50 -10.10
N GLN A 234 -4.60 22.53 -10.81
CA GLN A 234 -6.01 22.22 -10.68
C GLN A 234 -6.29 21.12 -9.64
N GLY A 235 -5.28 20.36 -9.23
CA GLY A 235 -5.36 19.45 -8.08
C GLY A 235 -6.54 18.48 -8.18
N ASN A 236 -7.44 18.53 -7.19
CA ASN A 236 -8.64 17.69 -7.08
C ASN A 236 -9.86 18.22 -7.86
N LYS A 237 -9.68 19.14 -8.82
CA LYS A 237 -10.77 19.65 -9.65
C LYS A 237 -10.98 18.81 -10.91
N TYR A 238 -12.21 18.79 -11.39
CA TYR A 238 -12.66 18.03 -12.55
C TYR A 238 -13.55 18.89 -13.45
N LEU A 239 -13.65 18.56 -14.74
CA LEU A 239 -14.53 19.28 -15.65
C LEU A 239 -15.97 18.80 -15.48
N ASN A 240 -16.85 19.62 -14.92
CA ASN A 240 -18.28 19.33 -14.79
C ASN A 240 -18.89 19.05 -16.16
N ALA A 241 -19.48 17.87 -16.30
CA ALA A 241 -20.00 17.38 -17.57
C ALA A 241 -21.22 18.17 -18.06
N ILE A 242 -21.99 18.79 -17.16
CA ILE A 242 -23.21 19.51 -17.52
C ILE A 242 -22.92 20.99 -17.78
N THR A 243 -22.08 21.61 -16.94
CA THR A 243 -21.84 23.07 -16.98
C THR A 243 -20.58 23.44 -17.77
N GLY A 244 -19.63 22.51 -17.95
CA GLY A 244 -18.32 22.78 -18.53
C GLY A 244 -17.40 23.63 -17.64
N GLN A 245 -17.77 23.86 -16.38
CA GLN A 245 -16.95 24.55 -15.38
C GLN A 245 -16.11 23.55 -14.57
N LEU A 246 -15.09 24.03 -13.87
CA LEU A 246 -14.32 23.16 -12.96
C LEU A 246 -15.10 22.97 -11.65
N GLU A 247 -15.26 21.72 -11.25
CA GLU A 247 -15.87 21.30 -9.99
C GLU A 247 -14.80 20.69 -9.10
N GLU A 248 -14.77 21.08 -7.83
CA GLU A 248 -13.86 20.49 -6.85
C GLU A 248 -14.42 19.16 -6.34
N MET A 249 -13.59 18.14 -6.17
CA MET A 249 -13.97 16.90 -5.51
C MET A 249 -13.71 17.02 -4.00
N ASP A 250 -14.71 16.66 -3.19
CA ASP A 250 -14.49 16.44 -1.76
C ASP A 250 -14.00 15.01 -1.54
N TYR A 251 -12.99 14.84 -0.68
CA TYR A 251 -12.57 13.51 -0.28
C TYR A 251 -13.68 12.84 0.53
N TYR A 252 -14.18 11.73 0.04
CA TYR A 252 -15.14 10.91 0.76
C TYR A 252 -14.38 9.91 1.64
N TYR A 253 -14.18 10.28 2.92
CA TYR A 253 -13.56 9.42 3.91
C TYR A 253 -14.65 8.77 4.78
N ALA A 254 -14.84 7.45 4.64
CA ALA A 254 -15.32 6.64 5.76
C ALA A 254 -14.14 6.46 6.73
N PRO A 255 -14.27 6.81 8.02
CA PRO A 255 -13.12 6.86 8.92
C PRO A 255 -12.51 5.48 9.13
N TYR A 256 -11.26 5.29 8.68
CA TYR A 256 -10.44 4.18 9.10
C TYR A 256 -9.71 4.58 10.39
N MET A 257 -10.10 3.98 11.50
CA MET A 257 -9.35 4.03 12.76
C MET A 257 -8.30 2.92 12.73
N SER A 258 -7.01 3.26 12.82
CA SER A 258 -5.98 2.30 13.22
C SER A 258 -5.63 2.51 14.69
N GLN A 259 -5.98 1.55 15.54
CA GLN A 259 -5.43 1.41 16.88
C GLN A 259 -4.15 0.55 16.84
N ASP A 260 -3.11 1.13 17.44
CA ASP A 260 -1.89 0.59 18.04
C ASP A 260 -0.76 -0.09 17.22
N ARG A 261 0.31 0.69 17.06
CA ARG A 261 1.57 0.71 17.86
C ARG A 261 2.37 -0.60 18.01
N ALA A 262 3.65 -0.46 17.63
CA ALA A 262 4.86 -1.13 18.12
C ALA A 262 4.96 -2.66 18.00
N TYR A 263 5.99 -3.13 17.29
CA TYR A 263 7.07 -3.93 17.87
C TYR A 263 8.22 -4.04 16.85
N MET A 264 9.41 -3.59 17.24
CA MET A 264 10.56 -4.48 17.35
C MET A 264 11.69 -3.72 18.05
N ASP A 265 11.78 -3.97 19.35
CA ASP A 265 13.03 -3.96 20.09
C ASP A 265 13.31 -5.44 20.43
N GLU A 266 14.56 -5.86 20.21
CA GLU A 266 15.17 -7.21 20.35
C GLU A 266 15.55 -7.93 19.05
N ALA A 267 16.62 -7.42 18.41
CA ALA A 267 17.65 -8.27 17.82
C ALA A 267 19.00 -7.56 17.85
N MET A 268 19.91 -8.04 18.70
CA MET A 268 21.37 -8.16 18.50
C MET A 268 22.15 -7.96 19.82
N SER A 269 22.17 -9.03 20.63
CA SER A 269 23.36 -9.28 21.45
C SER A 269 24.38 -10.00 20.57
N SER A 270 25.47 -9.30 20.23
CA SER A 270 26.72 -9.97 19.86
C SER A 270 27.89 -9.02 20.08
N LYS A 271 28.71 -9.33 21.09
CA LYS A 271 30.07 -8.81 21.20
C LYS A 271 30.87 -9.20 19.96
N ARG A 272 31.40 -8.21 19.24
CA ARG A 272 32.70 -8.32 18.54
C ARG A 272 33.46 -7.02 18.65
N THR A 273 34.77 -7.18 18.83
CA THR A 273 35.81 -6.17 18.94
C THR A 273 36.58 -6.04 17.63
N ASP A 274 37.03 -4.81 17.37
CA ASP A 274 38.02 -4.31 16.40
C ASP A 274 37.55 -3.75 15.04
N ILE A 275 37.99 -2.50 14.80
CA ILE A 275 37.68 -1.58 13.71
C ILE A 275 38.53 -1.88 12.48
N THR A 276 37.87 -2.12 11.36
CA THR A 276 38.38 -2.32 9.99
C THR A 276 38.70 -0.99 9.28
N PRO A 277 39.51 -1.01 8.21
CA PRO A 277 39.80 0.18 7.39
C PRO A 277 38.57 0.80 6.72
N VAL A 278 37.51 0.02 6.49
CA VAL A 278 36.23 0.50 5.92
C VAL A 278 35.47 1.33 6.96
N GLU A 279 35.49 0.93 8.22
CA GLU A 279 34.87 1.68 9.34
C GLU A 279 35.59 3.02 9.60
N ARG A 280 36.88 3.16 9.24
CA ARG A 280 37.60 4.45 9.29
C ARG A 280 37.11 5.44 8.21
N LYS A 281 36.68 4.93 7.04
CA LYS A 281 36.10 5.74 5.96
C LYS A 281 34.69 6.24 6.31
N GLU A 282 33.91 5.45 7.03
CA GLU A 282 32.60 5.86 7.55
C GLU A 282 32.73 6.93 8.64
N ILE A 283 33.72 6.84 9.53
CA ILE A 283 34.02 7.87 10.55
C ILE A 283 34.38 9.22 9.91
N ASP A 284 35.20 9.22 8.85
CA ASP A 284 35.54 10.45 8.11
C ASP A 284 34.33 11.04 7.38
N SER A 285 33.38 10.21 6.93
CA SER A 285 32.17 10.66 6.23
C SER A 285 31.19 11.39 7.16
N VAL A 286 31.13 11.01 8.44
CA VAL A 286 30.32 11.68 9.47
C VAL A 286 31.02 12.94 10.00
N ALA A 287 32.35 13.03 9.96
CA ALA A 287 33.11 14.19 10.43
C ALA A 287 32.59 15.52 9.84
N GLY A 288 32.18 16.46 10.71
CA GLY A 288 31.60 17.75 10.31
C GLY A 288 30.06 17.79 10.23
N THR A 289 29.35 16.78 10.77
CA THR A 289 27.93 16.94 11.07
C THR A 289 27.71 17.72 12.37
N ILE A 290 26.64 18.51 12.44
CA ILE A 290 26.17 19.19 13.64
C ILE A 290 25.81 18.19 14.74
N THR A 291 25.93 18.61 16.01
CA THR A 291 25.50 17.81 17.16
C THR A 291 23.99 17.94 17.43
N THR A 292 23.47 17.06 18.29
CA THR A 292 22.07 17.15 18.73
C THR A 292 21.80 18.46 19.47
N GLU A 293 22.74 18.91 20.31
CA GLU A 293 22.64 20.17 21.05
C GLU A 293 22.66 21.40 20.13
N GLU A 294 23.50 21.37 19.08
CA GLU A 294 23.55 22.42 18.07
C GLU A 294 22.24 22.49 17.28
N ALA A 295 21.72 21.33 16.85
CA ALA A 295 20.45 21.23 16.14
C ALA A 295 19.26 21.70 16.99
N GLU A 296 19.19 21.31 18.26
CA GLU A 296 18.16 21.77 19.19
C GLU A 296 18.24 23.29 19.41
N LYS A 297 19.45 23.83 19.54
CA LYS A 297 19.66 25.27 19.68
C LYS A 297 19.19 26.04 18.43
N ILE A 298 19.48 25.52 17.23
CA ILE A 298 18.96 26.08 15.97
C ILE A 298 17.43 26.05 16.00
N LEU A 299 16.82 24.91 16.33
CA LEU A 299 15.37 24.78 16.39
C LEU A 299 14.72 25.80 17.34
N ARG A 300 15.26 25.94 18.56
CA ARG A 300 14.78 26.88 19.58
C ARG A 300 14.98 28.35 19.19
N SER A 301 15.83 28.64 18.20
CA SER A 301 16.08 30.00 17.72
C SER A 301 15.06 30.51 16.69
N ILE A 302 14.11 29.65 16.26
CA ILE A 302 13.10 29.98 15.25
C ILE A 302 11.75 30.26 15.95
N PRO A 303 11.45 31.52 16.32
CA PRO A 303 10.26 31.86 17.11
C PRO A 303 8.93 31.64 16.36
N GLU A 304 8.97 31.54 15.03
CA GLU A 304 7.81 31.30 14.17
C GLU A 304 7.26 29.86 14.30
N LEU A 305 8.05 28.91 14.81
CA LEU A 305 7.62 27.53 15.02
C LEU A 305 6.71 27.40 16.23
N ASN A 306 5.74 26.49 16.14
CA ASN A 306 4.93 26.04 17.27
C ASN A 306 5.74 25.07 18.15
N PHE A 307 6.84 25.60 18.69
CA PHE A 307 7.82 24.89 19.50
C PHE A 307 8.29 25.83 20.60
N ASP A 308 8.12 25.41 21.85
CA ASP A 308 8.48 26.19 23.03
C ASP A 308 9.17 25.31 24.07
N GLU A 309 9.30 25.82 25.28
CA GLU A 309 9.98 25.09 26.34
C GLU A 309 9.20 23.85 26.82
N SER A 310 7.91 23.68 26.50
CA SER A 310 7.10 22.51 26.88
C SER A 310 7.51 21.22 26.19
N TYR A 311 8.36 21.31 25.16
CA TYR A 311 8.92 20.16 24.46
C TYR A 311 10.30 19.78 25.00
N SER A 312 10.40 18.54 25.46
CA SER A 312 11.62 17.91 25.96
C SER A 312 12.13 16.89 24.95
N LEU A 313 13.43 16.93 24.65
CA LEU A 313 14.07 15.99 23.73
C LEU A 313 13.93 14.57 24.27
N SER A 314 13.34 13.67 23.47
CA SER A 314 13.19 12.26 23.80
C SER A 314 14.28 11.41 23.16
N SER A 315 14.65 11.70 21.92
CA SER A 315 15.66 10.95 21.17
C SER A 315 16.18 11.74 19.97
N SER A 316 17.31 11.31 19.41
CA SER A 316 17.82 11.78 18.12
C SER A 316 18.33 10.61 17.28
N ASN A 317 18.34 10.78 15.96
CA ASN A 317 18.77 9.79 15.00
C ASN A 317 19.57 10.45 13.87
N LEU A 318 20.81 10.02 13.66
CA LEU A 318 21.60 10.38 12.48
C LEU A 318 21.43 9.29 11.42
N SER A 319 20.91 9.66 10.27
CA SER A 319 20.72 8.76 9.13
C SER A 319 21.54 9.23 7.93
N GLN A 320 21.93 8.28 7.10
CA GLN A 320 22.65 8.52 5.85
C GLN A 320 21.77 8.04 4.69
N HIS A 321 21.72 8.83 3.63
CA HIS A 321 21.04 8.48 2.40
C HIS A 321 21.95 8.77 1.22
N LYS A 322 22.07 7.82 0.28
CA LYS A 322 22.75 8.04 -0.99
C LYS A 322 21.68 8.24 -2.07
N PRO A 323 21.50 9.47 -2.60
CA PRO A 323 20.54 9.72 -3.66
C PRO A 323 20.91 8.98 -4.95
N ALA A 324 19.92 8.52 -5.71
CA ALA A 324 20.14 7.75 -6.95
C ALA A 324 20.96 8.50 -8.02
N TYR A 325 20.90 9.84 -8.02
CA TYR A 325 21.53 10.72 -9.00
C TYR A 325 22.92 11.23 -8.58
N SER A 326 23.45 10.81 -7.42
CA SER A 326 24.73 11.30 -6.90
C SER A 326 25.56 10.18 -6.26
N ASP A 327 26.88 10.27 -6.41
CA ASP A 327 27.81 9.40 -5.70
C ASP A 327 28.09 9.85 -4.26
N GLU A 328 27.65 11.05 -3.89
CA GLU A 328 27.82 11.63 -2.56
C GLU A 328 26.64 11.26 -1.64
N SER A 329 26.95 10.86 -0.40
CA SER A 329 25.94 10.62 0.64
C SER A 329 25.50 11.94 1.28
N VAL A 330 24.21 12.03 1.56
CA VAL A 330 23.59 13.09 2.38
C VAL A 330 23.36 12.54 3.79
N PHE A 331 23.59 13.39 4.80
CA PHE A 331 23.40 13.04 6.20
C PHE A 331 22.26 13.86 6.78
N TYR A 332 21.35 13.20 7.49
CA TYR A 332 20.20 13.81 8.14
C TYR A 332 20.24 13.57 9.64
N LEU A 333 20.14 14.63 10.44
CA LEU A 333 19.99 14.55 11.89
C LEU A 333 18.54 14.85 12.25
N SER A 334 17.82 13.84 12.76
CA SER A 334 16.43 13.96 13.21
C SER A 334 16.36 14.00 14.73
N LEU A 335 15.63 14.96 15.28
CA LEU A 335 15.36 15.11 16.71
C LEU A 335 13.87 14.84 16.96
N TYR A 336 13.57 14.13 18.04
CA TYR A 336 12.21 13.82 18.49
C TYR A 336 12.00 14.36 19.88
N PHE A 337 10.83 14.95 20.11
CA PHE A 337 10.47 15.62 21.34
C PHE A 337 9.12 15.13 21.83
N ALA A 338 9.01 15.01 23.14
CA ALA A 338 7.77 14.80 23.86
C ALA A 338 7.31 16.11 24.48
N ARG A 339 6.01 16.41 24.40
CA ARG A 339 5.42 17.57 25.06
C ARG A 339 4.92 17.18 26.44
N ILE A 340 5.32 17.92 27.45
CA ILE A 340 4.97 17.66 28.86
C ILE A 340 4.21 18.86 29.41
N ASN A 341 3.18 18.58 30.21
CA ASN A 341 2.47 19.63 30.91
C ASN A 341 3.33 20.20 32.06
N LYS A 342 3.87 21.41 31.87
CA LYS A 342 4.76 22.04 32.85
C LYS A 342 4.06 22.57 34.10
N THR A 343 2.72 22.61 34.16
CA THR A 343 2.01 22.99 35.39
C THR A 343 2.22 21.98 36.53
N GLU A 344 2.78 20.80 36.24
CA GLU A 344 3.01 19.74 37.22
C GLU A 344 4.30 19.89 38.05
N GLY A 345 5.20 20.83 37.72
CA GLY A 345 6.41 21.11 38.52
C GLY A 345 7.39 19.92 38.62
N LEU A 346 7.55 19.16 37.55
CA LEU A 346 8.32 17.91 37.51
C LEU A 346 9.85 18.13 37.50
N THR A 347 10.59 17.20 38.11
CA THR A 347 12.06 17.10 37.94
C THR A 347 12.43 16.45 36.60
N ASP A 348 13.70 16.60 36.16
CA ASP A 348 14.20 15.97 34.93
C ASP A 348 14.01 14.43 34.91
N GLU A 349 14.16 13.79 36.07
CA GLU A 349 13.99 12.34 36.22
C GLU A 349 12.51 11.94 36.07
N GLN A 350 11.59 12.71 36.65
CA GLN A 350 10.15 12.50 36.50
C GLN A 350 9.67 12.74 35.06
N MET A 351 10.24 13.76 34.38
CA MET A 351 9.97 13.99 32.96
C MET A 351 10.42 12.80 32.10
N LYS A 352 11.63 12.27 32.33
CA LYS A 352 12.13 11.08 31.62
C LYS A 352 11.25 9.86 31.85
N MET A 353 10.76 9.65 33.08
CA MET A 353 9.82 8.57 33.39
C MET A 353 8.49 8.71 32.66
N LYS A 354 7.92 9.93 32.61
CA LYS A 354 6.68 10.19 31.85
C LYS A 354 6.84 9.94 30.36
N ILE A 355 7.95 10.40 29.77
CA ILE A 355 8.28 10.14 28.37
C ILE A 355 8.40 8.63 28.12
N ALA A 356 9.14 7.91 28.96
CA ALA A 356 9.31 6.46 28.84
C ALA A 356 7.98 5.70 29.01
N ALA A 357 7.06 6.21 29.83
CA ALA A 357 5.72 5.66 30.02
C ALA A 357 4.71 6.07 28.93
N GLY A 358 5.08 6.99 28.02
CA GLY A 358 4.18 7.55 27.02
C GLY A 358 3.14 8.53 27.58
N ASP A 359 3.28 8.98 28.83
CA ASP A 359 2.40 9.95 29.50
C ASP A 359 2.77 11.39 29.08
N THR A 360 2.41 11.74 27.84
CA THR A 360 2.77 13.00 27.19
C THR A 360 1.53 13.65 26.56
N ILE A 361 1.56 14.97 26.38
CA ILE A 361 0.43 15.76 25.89
C ILE A 361 0.63 16.26 24.45
N GLY A 362 1.55 15.64 23.72
CA GLY A 362 1.92 16.03 22.37
C GLY A 362 3.35 15.62 22.05
N SER A 363 3.79 15.96 20.85
CA SER A 363 5.08 15.56 20.30
C SER A 363 5.53 16.56 19.24
N ALA A 364 6.84 16.60 19.00
CA ALA A 364 7.40 17.31 17.87
C ALA A 364 8.59 16.55 17.31
N ASN A 365 8.88 16.74 16.03
CA ASN A 365 10.10 16.26 15.41
C ASN A 365 10.65 17.28 14.43
N ALA A 366 11.97 17.28 14.27
CA ALA A 366 12.67 18.15 13.33
C ALA A 366 13.80 17.38 12.68
N THR A 367 13.98 17.53 11.37
CA THR A 367 15.10 16.93 10.64
C THR A 367 15.95 18.03 10.01
N PHE A 368 17.28 17.88 10.13
CA PHE A 368 18.27 18.82 9.61
C PHE A 368 19.18 18.14 8.60
N ASP A 369 19.65 18.90 7.62
CA ASP A 369 20.85 18.57 6.85
C ASP A 369 22.02 18.62 7.83
N ALA A 370 22.57 17.44 8.15
CA ALA A 370 23.48 17.31 9.26
C ALA A 370 24.80 18.04 9.01
N LYS A 371 25.20 18.29 7.75
CA LYS A 371 26.45 19.02 7.44
C LYS A 371 26.28 20.53 7.50
N SER A 372 25.15 21.04 7.02
CA SER A 372 24.91 22.49 6.91
C SER A 372 24.14 23.10 8.07
N GLY A 373 23.41 22.29 8.86
CA GLY A 373 22.50 22.80 9.89
C GLY A 373 21.19 23.36 9.35
N GLU A 374 20.93 23.22 8.04
CA GLU A 374 19.67 23.64 7.43
C GLU A 374 18.52 22.77 7.94
N LEU A 375 17.45 23.41 8.46
CA LEU A 375 16.22 22.72 8.82
C LEU A 375 15.54 22.21 7.54
N LEU A 376 15.23 20.92 7.49
CA LEU A 376 14.59 20.29 6.33
C LEU A 376 13.14 19.93 6.62
N SER A 377 12.82 19.49 7.83
CA SER A 377 11.45 19.27 8.24
C SER A 377 11.23 19.65 9.69
N PHE A 378 9.99 20.03 9.99
CA PHE A 378 9.51 20.25 11.33
C PHE A 378 8.04 19.81 11.39
N TRP A 379 7.64 19.20 12.49
CA TRP A 379 6.24 18.94 12.79
C TRP A 379 6.04 19.00 14.30
N SER A 380 4.90 19.52 14.75
CA SER A 380 4.48 19.49 16.15
C SER A 380 2.98 19.33 16.31
N ASN A 381 2.57 18.71 17.43
CA ASN A 381 1.17 18.55 17.80
C ASN A 381 0.92 18.71 19.31
N ASP A 382 -0.33 18.96 19.65
CA ASP A 382 -0.82 19.19 21.01
C ASP A 382 -2.06 18.32 21.27
N TRP A 383 -1.89 17.21 21.99
CA TRP A 383 -2.99 16.31 22.36
C TRP A 383 -3.79 16.81 23.56
N SER A 384 -3.32 17.82 24.30
CA SER A 384 -4.09 18.40 25.40
C SER A 384 -5.28 19.23 24.93
N ARG A 385 -5.32 19.59 23.64
CA ARG A 385 -6.43 20.34 23.06
C ARG A 385 -7.62 19.41 22.84
N PRO A 386 -8.83 19.76 23.32
CA PRO A 386 -10.01 18.99 23.02
C PRO A 386 -10.25 19.02 21.52
N VAL A 387 -10.13 17.86 20.87
CA VAL A 387 -10.60 17.67 19.50
C VAL A 387 -12.11 17.61 19.61
N ASP A 388 -12.79 18.71 19.31
CA ASP A 388 -14.24 18.67 19.14
C ASP A 388 -14.54 17.98 17.81
N ILE A 389 -14.69 16.66 17.85
CA ILE A 389 -14.93 15.82 16.68
C ILE A 389 -16.23 16.23 15.95
N ASN A 390 -17.11 16.99 16.61
CA ASN A 390 -18.38 17.49 16.07
C ASN A 390 -18.33 18.94 15.59
N SER A 391 -17.23 19.68 15.81
CA SER A 391 -17.01 20.94 15.13
C SER A 391 -15.78 20.82 14.24
N ALA A 392 -15.99 20.94 12.93
CA ALA A 392 -14.96 21.50 12.08
C ALA A 392 -14.68 22.90 12.63
N ALA A 393 -13.82 23.02 13.63
CA ALA A 393 -13.45 24.28 14.22
C ALA A 393 -12.80 25.08 13.09
N GLU A 394 -13.56 25.99 12.49
CA GLU A 394 -13.06 26.89 11.47
C GLU A 394 -11.77 27.53 12.01
N SER A 395 -10.68 27.40 11.25
CA SER A 395 -9.42 28.04 11.58
C SER A 395 -9.69 29.50 11.99
N LYS A 396 -9.20 29.91 13.17
CA LYS A 396 -9.31 31.32 13.61
C LYS A 396 -8.52 32.26 12.69
N ILE A 397 -7.68 31.68 11.83
CA ILE A 397 -6.78 32.38 10.93
C ILE A 397 -7.24 32.17 9.51
N LYS A 398 -7.39 33.28 8.79
CA LYS A 398 -7.75 33.27 7.37
C LYS A 398 -6.57 32.76 6.54
N LYS A 399 -6.89 32.08 5.43
CA LYS A 399 -5.91 31.57 4.46
C LYS A 399 -4.89 32.63 4.03
N GLU A 400 -5.33 33.86 3.78
CA GLU A 400 -4.43 34.94 3.36
C GLU A 400 -3.42 35.33 4.44
N ASP A 401 -3.82 35.32 5.71
CA ASP A 401 -2.95 35.66 6.84
C ASP A 401 -2.02 34.50 7.18
N SER A 402 -2.52 33.26 7.12
CA SER A 402 -1.72 32.03 7.19
C SER A 402 -0.63 32.03 6.11
N LYS A 403 -0.98 32.40 4.87
CA LYS A 403 -0.03 32.45 3.76
C LYS A 403 1.04 33.51 3.99
N LYS A 404 0.68 34.70 4.50
CA LYS A 404 1.67 35.74 4.84
C LYS A 404 2.69 35.25 5.87
N THR A 405 2.26 34.48 6.87
CA THR A 405 3.17 33.86 7.85
C THR A 405 4.13 32.89 7.16
N ALA A 406 3.63 32.02 6.28
CA ALA A 406 4.46 31.10 5.52
C ALA A 406 5.45 31.85 4.60
N ASP A 407 4.98 32.85 3.85
CA ASP A 407 5.82 33.67 2.96
C ASP A 407 6.93 34.38 3.74
N ALA A 408 6.62 34.95 4.91
CA ALA A 408 7.59 35.64 5.76
C ALA A 408 8.65 34.68 6.29
N PHE A 409 8.25 33.49 6.74
CA PHE A 409 9.17 32.45 7.18
C PHE A 409 10.09 31.98 6.05
N LEU A 410 9.54 31.67 4.88
CA LEU A 410 10.32 31.21 3.73
C LEU A 410 11.24 32.31 3.18
N ALA A 411 10.79 33.57 3.14
CA ALA A 411 11.63 34.69 2.73
C ALA A 411 12.80 34.95 3.70
N LYS A 412 12.63 34.64 4.98
CA LYS A 412 13.67 34.81 6.01
C LYS A 412 14.70 33.69 6.00
N TYR A 413 14.26 32.43 5.92
CA TYR A 413 15.13 31.27 6.10
C TYR A 413 15.48 30.53 4.80
N TYR A 414 14.72 30.71 3.72
CA TYR A 414 14.86 29.99 2.45
C TYR A 414 14.79 30.92 1.22
N SER A 415 15.27 32.16 1.37
CA SER A 415 15.18 33.22 0.35
C SER A 415 15.73 32.83 -1.03
N GLU A 416 16.81 32.06 -1.08
CA GLU A 416 17.38 31.57 -2.34
C GLU A 416 16.48 30.53 -3.02
N LYS A 417 15.93 29.57 -2.27
CA LYS A 417 14.98 28.58 -2.81
C LYS A 417 13.67 29.25 -3.26
N MET A 418 13.26 30.33 -2.58
CA MET A 418 12.08 31.10 -2.97
C MET A 418 12.17 31.71 -4.38
N LYS A 419 13.37 31.85 -4.96
CA LYS A 419 13.56 32.34 -6.34
C LYS A 419 13.19 31.30 -7.40
N SER A 420 13.20 30.02 -7.03
CA SER A 420 12.99 28.89 -7.93
C SER A 420 11.79 28.03 -7.51
N VAL A 421 10.80 28.63 -6.86
CA VAL A 421 9.53 27.95 -6.56
C VAL A 421 8.34 28.74 -7.07
N LYS A 422 7.25 28.01 -7.33
CA LYS A 422 5.93 28.55 -7.61
C LYS A 422 4.96 28.09 -6.54
N TYR A 423 4.22 29.04 -5.97
CA TYR A 423 3.13 28.73 -5.05
C TYR A 423 2.02 27.96 -5.76
N ILE A 424 1.57 26.86 -5.15
CA ILE A 424 0.51 26.00 -5.66
C ILE A 424 -0.71 26.16 -4.76
N ASP A 425 -1.76 26.74 -5.32
CA ASP A 425 -3.03 26.98 -4.62
C ASP A 425 -4.11 25.98 -5.06
N ASN A 426 -3.87 24.69 -4.79
CA ASN A 426 -4.71 23.58 -5.25
C ASN A 426 -5.20 22.67 -4.10
N MET A 427 -4.88 23.03 -2.85
CA MET A 427 -5.23 22.23 -1.68
C MET A 427 -6.73 22.33 -1.43
N GLY A 428 -7.37 21.19 -1.20
CA GLY A 428 -8.82 21.11 -1.02
C GLY A 428 -9.30 21.72 0.31
N ARG A 429 -10.62 21.76 0.49
CA ARG A 429 -11.28 22.18 1.74
C ARG A 429 -10.69 21.47 2.98
N GLY A 430 -10.50 22.21 4.07
CA GLY A 430 -9.87 21.72 5.30
C GLY A 430 -8.34 21.80 5.31
N SER A 431 -7.72 22.27 4.24
CA SER A 431 -6.27 22.49 4.12
C SER A 431 -5.91 23.97 3.96
N GLU A 432 -6.76 24.90 4.41
CA GLU A 432 -6.62 26.35 4.21
C GLU A 432 -5.32 26.91 4.81
N ASN A 433 -4.80 26.25 5.84
CA ASN A 433 -3.55 26.63 6.51
C ASN A 433 -2.33 25.86 5.99
N GLN A 434 -2.47 25.04 4.95
CA GLN A 434 -1.36 24.34 4.30
C GLN A 434 -0.97 25.09 3.02
N HIS A 435 0.32 25.34 2.86
CA HIS A 435 0.86 26.13 1.76
C HIS A 435 1.99 25.39 1.06
N GLN A 436 1.82 25.11 -0.23
CA GLN A 436 2.77 24.35 -1.04
C GLN A 436 3.45 25.25 -2.08
N TYR A 437 4.75 25.05 -2.28
CA TYR A 437 5.58 25.77 -3.23
C TYR A 437 6.43 24.75 -4.00
N SER A 438 6.10 24.49 -5.26
CA SER A 438 6.83 23.51 -6.07
C SER A 438 8.04 24.15 -6.73
N ARG A 439 9.17 23.45 -6.75
CA ARG A 439 10.38 23.88 -7.44
C ARG A 439 10.11 24.00 -8.96
N ILE A 440 10.59 25.09 -9.55
CA ILE A 440 10.57 25.34 -10.98
C ILE A 440 12.00 25.61 -11.44
N GLU A 441 12.39 24.89 -12.49
CA GLU A 441 13.68 25.02 -13.15
C GLU A 441 13.45 25.25 -14.64
N ASN A 442 13.96 26.35 -15.18
CA ASN A 442 13.72 26.74 -16.58
C ASN A 442 12.23 26.81 -16.97
N GLY A 443 11.34 27.18 -16.02
CA GLY A 443 9.90 27.24 -16.25
C GLY A 443 9.16 25.90 -16.20
N ILE A 444 9.87 24.80 -15.87
CA ILE A 444 9.36 23.44 -15.80
C ILE A 444 9.37 22.99 -14.33
N PHE A 445 8.33 22.27 -13.89
CA PHE A 445 8.28 21.75 -12.53
C PHE A 445 9.38 20.71 -12.29
N PHE A 446 9.97 20.71 -11.11
CA PHE A 446 10.81 19.61 -10.66
C PHE A 446 10.01 18.75 -9.68
N ASP A 447 9.83 17.47 -10.01
CA ASP A 447 8.93 16.63 -9.25
C ASP A 447 9.36 16.44 -7.79
N TYR A 448 8.37 16.46 -6.90
CA TYR A 448 8.45 16.37 -5.43
C TYR A 448 9.50 17.26 -4.72
N ASP A 449 10.17 18.14 -5.47
CA ASP A 449 11.00 19.20 -4.93
C ASP A 449 10.14 20.44 -4.66
N GLY A 450 10.37 21.04 -3.49
CA GLY A 450 9.62 22.19 -3.07
C GLY A 450 9.63 22.40 -1.57
N LEU A 451 8.80 23.35 -1.16
CA LEU A 451 8.61 23.75 0.23
C LEU A 451 7.13 23.57 0.57
N SER A 452 6.83 23.09 1.76
CA SER A 452 5.48 23.14 2.32
C SER A 452 5.52 23.68 3.73
N VAL A 453 4.55 24.53 4.06
CA VAL A 453 4.40 25.13 5.39
C VAL A 453 2.95 24.98 5.82
N GLY A 454 2.72 24.42 7.00
CA GLY A 454 1.43 24.35 7.64
C GLY A 454 1.37 25.22 8.88
N ILE A 455 0.30 26.00 8.99
CA ILE A 455 0.05 26.91 10.10
C ILE A 455 -1.01 26.30 11.04
N ASP A 456 -0.74 26.35 12.34
CA ASP A 456 -1.73 26.00 13.35
C ASP A 456 -2.83 27.07 13.36
N GLY A 457 -4.06 26.66 13.05
CA GLY A 457 -5.20 27.56 12.87
C GLY A 457 -5.64 28.31 14.12
N GLU A 458 -5.12 27.96 15.30
CA GLU A 458 -5.42 28.66 16.55
C GLU A 458 -4.35 29.66 16.96
N THR A 459 -3.07 29.27 16.83
CA THR A 459 -1.92 30.04 17.31
C THR A 459 -1.28 30.90 16.22
N GLY A 460 -1.45 30.54 14.96
CA GLY A 460 -0.81 31.20 13.82
C GLY A 460 0.66 30.91 13.67
N LYS A 461 1.18 29.97 14.46
CA LYS A 461 2.55 29.49 14.35
C LYS A 461 2.66 28.32 13.39
N ILE A 462 3.86 28.07 12.90
CA ILE A 462 4.15 26.96 11.99
C ILE A 462 4.08 25.66 12.79
N SER A 463 3.11 24.80 12.48
CA SER A 463 2.98 23.45 13.06
C SER A 463 3.63 22.38 12.21
N ASN A 464 3.82 22.64 10.91
CA ASN A 464 4.62 21.76 10.06
C ASN A 464 5.38 22.54 9.00
N PHE A 465 6.55 22.04 8.63
CA PHE A 465 7.38 22.53 7.55
C PHE A 465 8.09 21.35 6.91
N ASN A 466 8.23 21.39 5.58
CA ASN A 466 9.02 20.44 4.83
C ASN A 466 9.73 21.12 3.66
N CYS A 467 11.00 20.81 3.48
CA CYS A 467 11.85 21.20 2.37
C CYS A 467 12.43 19.94 1.74
N SER A 468 11.84 19.55 0.62
CA SER A 468 12.37 18.49 -0.24
C SER A 468 13.16 19.14 -1.36
N TRP A 469 14.47 18.91 -1.43
CA TRP A 469 15.30 19.60 -2.40
C TRP A 469 16.49 18.75 -2.85
N ASN A 470 16.45 18.30 -4.10
CA ASN A 470 17.57 17.59 -4.71
C ASN A 470 18.70 18.57 -5.05
N LYS A 471 19.80 18.52 -4.28
CA LYS A 471 21.00 19.37 -4.43
C LYS A 471 21.95 18.81 -5.51
N ASN A 472 22.74 19.69 -6.13
CA ASN A 472 23.84 19.34 -7.06
C ASN A 472 23.44 18.50 -8.29
N ILE A 473 22.20 18.62 -8.74
CA ILE A 473 21.70 17.91 -9.93
C ILE A 473 22.04 18.64 -11.23
N ALA A 474 22.49 17.90 -12.24
CA ALA A 474 22.65 18.42 -13.59
C ALA A 474 21.32 18.26 -14.35
N ILE A 475 20.52 19.33 -14.40
CA ILE A 475 19.22 19.32 -15.07
C ILE A 475 19.42 19.41 -16.58
N PRO A 476 18.96 18.43 -17.38
CA PRO A 476 19.09 18.48 -18.83
C PRO A 476 18.23 19.64 -19.39
N PRO A 477 18.65 20.28 -20.51
CA PRO A 477 17.79 21.23 -21.19
C PRO A 477 16.52 20.51 -21.68
N ALA A 478 15.42 21.26 -21.82
CA ALA A 478 14.12 20.71 -22.19
C ALA A 478 14.11 19.91 -23.52
N GLY A 479 15.11 20.07 -24.39
CA GLY A 479 15.25 19.29 -25.62
C GLY A 479 14.08 19.47 -26.60
N ASN A 480 13.93 18.53 -27.53
CA ASN A 480 12.81 18.47 -28.47
C ASN A 480 11.64 17.70 -27.85
N VAL A 481 10.87 18.35 -26.97
CA VAL A 481 9.63 17.77 -26.43
C VAL A 481 8.46 17.90 -27.40
N ILE A 482 7.53 16.95 -27.35
CA ILE A 482 6.24 17.05 -28.03
C ILE A 482 5.47 18.26 -27.46
N GLY A 483 4.71 18.96 -28.29
CA GLY A 483 3.90 20.09 -27.83
C GLY A 483 2.76 19.64 -26.91
N LEU A 484 2.26 20.57 -26.08
CA LEU A 484 1.15 20.33 -25.14
C LEU A 484 -0.11 19.75 -25.83
N GLU A 485 -0.41 20.19 -27.06
CA GLU A 485 -1.52 19.66 -27.86
C GLU A 485 -1.33 18.17 -28.19
N ALA A 486 -0.12 17.77 -28.58
CA ALA A 486 0.21 16.37 -28.85
C ALA A 486 0.16 15.53 -27.57
N ALA A 487 0.63 16.05 -26.45
CA ALA A 487 0.52 15.39 -25.15
C ALA A 487 -0.95 15.18 -24.74
N HIS A 488 -1.82 16.18 -24.91
CA HIS A 488 -3.25 16.02 -24.66
C HIS A 488 -3.91 14.99 -25.59
N LYS A 489 -3.50 14.95 -26.87
CA LYS A 489 -3.97 13.92 -27.81
C LYS A 489 -3.61 12.52 -27.30
N VAL A 490 -2.36 12.31 -26.87
CA VAL A 490 -1.93 11.05 -26.24
C VAL A 490 -2.77 10.73 -25.01
N ALA A 491 -3.02 11.72 -24.13
CA ALA A 491 -3.84 11.51 -22.95
C ALA A 491 -5.27 11.06 -23.31
N PHE A 492 -5.92 11.72 -24.25
CA PHE A 492 -7.29 11.38 -24.64
C PHE A 492 -7.39 10.04 -25.38
N GLU A 493 -6.41 9.70 -26.22
CA GLU A 493 -6.48 8.51 -27.07
C GLU A 493 -5.89 7.25 -26.42
N LYS A 494 -4.78 7.37 -25.68
CA LYS A 494 -4.08 6.21 -25.11
C LYS A 494 -4.45 5.94 -23.64
N ILE A 495 -4.63 7.00 -22.84
CA ILE A 495 -5.11 6.88 -21.45
C ILE A 495 -6.64 6.76 -21.44
N GLY A 496 -7.33 7.61 -22.21
CA GLY A 496 -8.79 7.61 -22.34
C GLY A 496 -9.44 8.74 -21.55
N PHE A 497 -10.56 9.24 -22.06
CA PHE A 497 -11.29 10.38 -21.51
C PHE A 497 -12.79 10.10 -21.47
N GLU A 498 -13.36 10.03 -20.27
CA GLU A 498 -14.71 9.49 -20.05
C GLU A 498 -15.45 10.19 -18.91
N PHE A 499 -16.72 9.81 -18.75
CA PHE A 499 -17.55 10.23 -17.62
C PHE A 499 -17.20 9.49 -16.34
N GLN A 500 -17.28 10.19 -15.22
CA GLN A 500 -17.27 9.61 -13.89
C GLN A 500 -18.17 10.44 -12.97
N TYR A 501 -18.74 9.82 -11.93
CA TYR A 501 -19.30 10.56 -10.81
C TYR A 501 -18.25 10.79 -9.73
N ILE A 502 -18.08 12.06 -9.34
CA ILE A 502 -17.33 12.46 -8.15
C ILE A 502 -18.28 12.85 -7.03
N PHE A 503 -17.79 12.78 -5.79
CA PHE A 503 -18.51 13.30 -4.64
C PHE A 503 -18.17 14.76 -4.42
N ASN A 504 -19.19 15.60 -4.29
CA ASN A 504 -19.06 16.98 -3.85
C ASN A 504 -20.13 17.24 -2.78
N LYS A 505 -19.68 17.48 -1.55
CA LYS A 505 -20.44 17.73 -0.33
C LYS A 505 -21.38 16.61 0.07
N LYS A 506 -22.52 16.51 -0.63
CA LYS A 506 -23.62 15.57 -0.37
C LYS A 506 -24.28 15.08 -1.66
N ALA A 507 -23.66 15.35 -2.81
CA ALA A 507 -24.23 15.03 -4.11
C ALA A 507 -23.19 14.34 -5.00
N ALA A 508 -23.69 13.42 -5.84
CA ALA A 508 -22.92 12.91 -6.95
C ALA A 508 -22.94 13.93 -8.09
N VAL A 509 -21.77 14.33 -8.58
CA VAL A 509 -21.63 15.26 -9.70
C VAL A 509 -21.00 14.53 -10.88
N LEU A 510 -21.63 14.65 -12.05
CA LEU A 510 -21.11 14.07 -13.29
C LEU A 510 -19.98 14.95 -13.83
N VAL A 511 -18.82 14.36 -14.07
CA VAL A 511 -17.63 15.04 -14.59
C VAL A 511 -16.97 14.26 -15.73
N TYR A 512 -16.14 14.96 -16.48
CA TYR A 512 -15.18 14.38 -17.40
C TYR A 512 -13.80 14.25 -16.75
N ARG A 513 -13.12 13.12 -16.98
CA ARG A 513 -11.75 12.87 -16.50
C ARG A 513 -10.96 11.94 -17.41
N LEU A 514 -9.64 11.95 -17.25
CA LEU A 514 -8.78 10.86 -17.74
C LEU A 514 -9.02 9.60 -16.90
N ARG A 515 -8.99 8.42 -17.53
CA ARG A 515 -9.16 7.13 -16.83
C ARG A 515 -8.05 6.90 -15.79
N ASP A 516 -8.34 6.15 -14.72
CA ASP A 516 -7.37 5.76 -13.67
C ASP A 516 -6.79 4.35 -13.84
N ASP A 517 -7.20 3.61 -14.86
CA ASP A 517 -6.67 2.26 -15.13
C ASP A 517 -5.28 2.28 -15.77
N LYS A 518 -4.81 3.44 -16.22
CA LYS A 518 -3.46 3.66 -16.75
C LYS A 518 -2.78 4.83 -16.05
N PRO A 519 -1.44 4.80 -15.89
CA PRO A 519 -0.71 5.94 -15.34
C PRO A 519 -0.93 7.21 -16.19
N PRO A 520 -1.09 8.39 -15.55
CA PRO A 520 -1.31 9.64 -16.27
C PRO A 520 -0.01 10.31 -16.73
N PHE A 521 1.07 9.54 -16.92
CA PHE A 521 2.40 10.04 -17.24
C PHE A 521 2.73 9.78 -18.70
N ILE A 522 3.16 10.82 -19.41
CA ILE A 522 3.49 10.73 -20.84
C ILE A 522 4.93 11.22 -21.02
N ASP A 523 5.80 10.39 -21.58
CA ASP A 523 7.16 10.80 -21.92
C ASP A 523 7.13 12.02 -22.83
N ALA A 524 7.83 13.08 -22.44
CA ALA A 524 7.75 14.34 -23.13
C ALA A 524 8.44 14.32 -24.50
N VAL A 525 9.26 13.32 -24.82
CA VAL A 525 9.98 13.21 -26.09
C VAL A 525 9.28 12.23 -27.03
N SER A 526 8.94 11.03 -26.55
CA SER A 526 8.36 9.95 -27.36
C SER A 526 6.83 9.96 -27.41
N GLY A 527 6.15 10.54 -26.42
CA GLY A 527 4.70 10.44 -26.28
C GLY A 527 4.21 9.03 -25.90
N GLU A 528 5.09 8.20 -25.35
CA GLU A 528 4.72 6.92 -24.71
C GLU A 528 4.16 7.15 -23.32
N ILE A 529 3.25 6.28 -22.87
CA ILE A 529 2.80 6.30 -21.47
C ILE A 529 3.94 5.73 -20.63
N LEU A 530 4.25 6.35 -19.50
CA LEU A 530 5.27 5.88 -18.56
C LEU A 530 4.63 5.25 -17.32
N ASN A 531 5.28 4.25 -16.75
CA ASN A 531 4.95 3.72 -15.44
C ASN A 531 5.47 4.65 -14.31
N TYR A 532 5.22 4.31 -13.05
CA TYR A 532 5.66 5.10 -11.89
C TYR A 532 7.20 5.21 -11.73
N GLU A 533 7.96 4.38 -12.44
CA GLU A 533 9.43 4.38 -12.42
C GLU A 533 10.04 5.17 -13.59
N GLY A 534 9.21 5.71 -14.49
CA GLY A 534 9.65 6.40 -15.71
C GLY A 534 10.03 5.47 -16.87
N ASN A 535 9.65 4.19 -16.82
CA ASN A 535 9.81 3.25 -17.93
C ASN A 535 8.55 3.23 -18.79
N PRO A 536 8.61 2.87 -20.09
CA PRO A 536 7.42 2.68 -20.91
C PRO A 536 6.42 1.72 -20.25
N TYR A 537 5.20 2.19 -20.03
CA TYR A 537 4.13 1.44 -19.41
C TYR A 537 3.71 0.28 -20.32
N LYS A 538 3.67 -0.91 -19.73
CA LYS A 538 3.13 -2.12 -20.35
C LYS A 538 2.01 -2.65 -19.47
N GLU A 539 0.89 -2.97 -20.11
CA GLU A 539 -0.24 -3.57 -19.42
C GLU A 539 0.06 -5.05 -19.16
N THR A 540 0.20 -5.44 -17.90
CA THR A 540 0.43 -6.84 -17.52
C THR A 540 -0.90 -7.53 -17.32
N ILE A 541 -1.48 -8.06 -18.40
CA ILE A 541 -2.68 -8.89 -18.35
C ILE A 541 -2.25 -10.36 -18.45
N ALA A 542 -2.87 -11.24 -17.66
CA ALA A 542 -2.69 -12.68 -17.83
C ALA A 542 -3.00 -13.08 -19.29
N PRO A 543 -2.09 -13.73 -20.01
CA PRO A 543 -2.29 -14.07 -21.41
C PRO A 543 -3.36 -15.14 -21.57
N LYS A 544 -4.05 -15.12 -22.73
CA LYS A 544 -4.91 -16.21 -23.17
C LYS A 544 -4.17 -17.01 -24.23
N TYR A 545 -3.46 -18.05 -23.81
CA TYR A 545 -2.72 -18.91 -24.74
C TYR A 545 -3.67 -19.64 -25.69
N ASN A 546 -3.39 -19.55 -26.98
CA ASN A 546 -4.25 -20.08 -28.05
C ASN A 546 -3.91 -21.54 -28.45
N ASP A 547 -2.88 -22.13 -27.86
CA ASP A 547 -2.23 -23.37 -28.34
C ASP A 547 -2.08 -24.47 -27.27
N ILE A 548 -2.77 -24.34 -26.13
CA ILE A 548 -2.71 -25.34 -25.03
C ILE A 548 -3.91 -26.29 -25.00
N ALA A 549 -4.98 -26.02 -25.75
CA ALA A 549 -6.21 -26.81 -25.69
C ALA A 549 -5.98 -28.27 -26.12
N GLY A 550 -6.38 -29.23 -25.28
CA GLY A 550 -6.19 -30.66 -25.49
C GLY A 550 -4.76 -31.17 -25.24
N HIS A 551 -3.83 -30.29 -24.86
CA HIS A 551 -2.44 -30.68 -24.56
C HIS A 551 -2.31 -31.23 -23.13
N PHE A 552 -1.36 -32.13 -22.87
CA PHE A 552 -1.21 -32.77 -21.54
C PHE A 552 -0.95 -31.77 -20.40
N CYS A 553 -0.40 -30.60 -20.73
CA CYS A 553 -0.09 -29.53 -19.77
C CYS A 553 -1.20 -28.49 -19.62
N GLU A 554 -2.33 -28.62 -20.35
CA GLU A 554 -3.40 -27.61 -20.39
C GLU A 554 -3.84 -27.19 -18.98
N GLN A 555 -4.21 -28.17 -18.14
CA GLN A 555 -4.62 -27.92 -16.77
C GLN A 555 -3.52 -27.23 -15.97
N ALA A 556 -2.28 -27.72 -16.03
CA ALA A 556 -1.16 -27.14 -15.30
C ALA A 556 -0.94 -25.66 -15.69
N VAL A 557 -0.98 -25.35 -16.98
CA VAL A 557 -0.79 -23.99 -17.49
C VAL A 557 -1.94 -23.07 -17.02
N LEU A 558 -3.20 -23.52 -17.10
CA LEU A 558 -4.35 -22.74 -16.65
C LEU A 558 -4.33 -22.46 -15.15
N GLU A 559 -3.93 -23.43 -14.33
CA GLU A 559 -3.81 -23.26 -12.87
C GLU A 559 -2.68 -22.29 -12.50
N LEU A 560 -1.54 -22.39 -13.19
CA LEU A 560 -0.41 -21.46 -12.98
C LEU A 560 -0.75 -20.03 -13.42
N LEU A 561 -1.49 -19.86 -14.52
CA LEU A 561 -2.01 -18.57 -14.96
C LEU A 561 -2.86 -17.91 -13.87
N ASN A 562 -3.73 -18.67 -13.20
CA ASN A 562 -4.62 -18.16 -12.16
C ASN A 562 -3.87 -17.58 -10.96
N VAL A 563 -2.67 -18.07 -10.65
CA VAL A 563 -1.86 -17.60 -9.51
C VAL A 563 -0.70 -16.70 -9.92
N GLY A 564 -0.71 -16.17 -11.15
CA GLY A 564 0.28 -15.20 -11.61
C GLY A 564 1.61 -15.81 -12.08
N VAL A 565 1.68 -17.12 -12.28
CA VAL A 565 2.88 -17.85 -12.70
C VAL A 565 2.79 -18.16 -14.21
N PHE A 566 3.16 -17.19 -15.04
CA PHE A 566 3.04 -17.32 -16.50
C PHE A 566 4.14 -16.56 -17.27
N LEU A 567 4.28 -16.87 -18.56
CA LEU A 567 5.16 -16.16 -19.50
C LEU A 567 4.36 -15.12 -20.29
N ASN A 568 4.89 -13.92 -20.48
CA ASN A 568 4.22 -12.85 -21.22
C ASN A 568 4.34 -13.08 -22.75
N ALA A 569 3.47 -13.93 -23.31
CA ALA A 569 3.43 -14.26 -24.74
C ALA A 569 1.99 -14.57 -25.21
N GLU A 570 1.71 -14.42 -26.50
CA GLU A 570 0.39 -14.75 -27.09
C GLU A 570 0.15 -16.27 -27.15
N SER A 571 1.19 -17.05 -27.44
CA SER A 571 1.17 -18.52 -27.47
C SER A 571 2.12 -19.08 -26.42
N PHE A 572 1.74 -20.18 -25.78
CA PHE A 572 2.57 -20.83 -24.76
C PHE A 572 3.72 -21.63 -25.39
N MET A 573 3.45 -22.26 -26.53
CA MET A 573 4.32 -23.17 -27.28
C MET A 573 4.75 -24.39 -26.45
N PRO A 574 3.81 -25.25 -26.02
CA PRO A 574 4.08 -26.28 -25.01
C PRO A 574 5.17 -27.29 -25.41
N ASP A 575 5.29 -27.62 -26.70
CA ASP A 575 6.28 -28.58 -27.22
C ASP A 575 7.68 -27.98 -27.45
N SER A 576 7.82 -26.66 -27.31
CA SER A 576 9.12 -26.01 -27.50
C SER A 576 10.00 -26.16 -26.26
N ASN A 577 11.30 -26.32 -26.49
CA ASN A 577 12.29 -26.33 -25.41
C ASN A 577 12.25 -25.01 -24.63
N ILE A 578 12.26 -25.10 -23.30
CA ILE A 578 12.27 -23.92 -22.46
C ILE A 578 13.69 -23.34 -22.35
N ALA A 579 13.81 -22.02 -22.56
CA ALA A 579 15.04 -21.29 -22.30
C ALA A 579 15.23 -21.12 -20.78
N GLN A 580 16.48 -21.04 -20.33
CA GLN A 580 16.80 -20.90 -18.92
C GLN A 580 16.17 -19.67 -18.29
N LYS A 581 16.20 -18.52 -18.99
CA LYS A 581 15.56 -17.28 -18.54
C LYS A 581 14.06 -17.45 -18.27
N ASP A 582 13.36 -18.18 -19.15
CA ASP A 582 11.91 -18.37 -19.05
C ASP A 582 11.57 -19.31 -17.90
N TYR A 583 12.34 -20.40 -17.73
CA TYR A 583 12.14 -21.31 -16.61
C TYR A 583 12.40 -20.64 -15.26
N LEU A 584 13.51 -19.90 -15.16
CA LEU A 584 13.86 -19.17 -13.95
C LEU A 584 12.89 -18.03 -13.65
N LEU A 585 12.31 -17.39 -14.68
CA LEU A 585 11.23 -16.42 -14.53
C LEU A 585 9.95 -17.06 -13.96
N LEU A 586 9.63 -18.31 -14.33
CA LEU A 586 8.49 -19.01 -13.72
C LEU A 586 8.78 -19.37 -12.26
N LEU A 587 9.98 -19.87 -11.93
CA LEU A 587 10.38 -20.17 -10.54
C LEU A 587 10.41 -18.92 -9.66
N SER A 588 10.91 -17.83 -10.22
CA SER A 588 10.89 -16.48 -9.69
C SER A 588 9.52 -16.04 -9.17
N LYS A 589 8.46 -16.45 -9.89
CA LYS A 589 7.07 -16.11 -9.58
C LYS A 589 6.46 -16.94 -8.46
N LEU A 590 7.13 -18.01 -8.01
CA LEU A 590 6.67 -18.84 -6.90
C LEU A 590 6.85 -18.14 -5.54
N GLY A 591 7.90 -17.34 -5.39
CA GLY A 591 8.21 -16.64 -4.14
C GLY A 591 7.44 -15.33 -3.96
N LYS A 592 7.18 -14.97 -2.69
CA LYS A 592 6.46 -13.73 -2.31
C LYS A 592 7.33 -12.47 -2.23
N GLN A 593 8.61 -12.56 -2.59
CA GLN A 593 9.53 -11.41 -2.59
C GLN A 593 9.28 -10.50 -3.82
N TYR A 594 9.27 -9.18 -3.58
CA TYR A 594 9.12 -8.14 -4.60
C TYR A 594 10.45 -7.88 -5.30
N TYR A 595 10.48 -8.00 -6.62
CA TYR A 595 11.53 -7.49 -7.51
C TYR A 595 10.98 -7.40 -8.94
N ASP A 596 11.62 -6.60 -9.79
CA ASP A 596 11.25 -6.48 -11.20
C ASP A 596 11.56 -7.79 -11.95
N ARG A 597 10.50 -8.52 -12.32
CA ARG A 597 10.59 -9.85 -12.95
C ARG A 597 10.76 -9.77 -14.46
N ASP A 598 10.56 -8.60 -15.07
CA ASP A 598 10.66 -8.41 -16.51
C ASP A 598 12.08 -7.98 -16.94
N ASN A 599 12.92 -7.57 -15.99
CA ASN A 599 14.35 -7.31 -16.21
C ASN A 599 15.20 -8.57 -15.97
N ILE A 600 15.65 -9.20 -17.05
CA ILE A 600 16.45 -10.44 -16.99
C ILE A 600 17.73 -10.26 -16.17
N ASP A 601 18.42 -9.12 -16.25
CA ASP A 601 19.66 -8.93 -15.51
C ASP A 601 19.42 -8.83 -14.00
N GLU A 602 18.36 -8.14 -13.58
CA GLU A 602 17.96 -8.08 -12.18
C GLU A 602 17.45 -9.44 -11.67
N LEU A 603 16.68 -10.17 -12.49
CA LEU A 603 16.27 -11.55 -12.19
C LEU A 603 17.49 -12.44 -11.89
N TYR A 604 18.52 -12.43 -12.75
CA TYR A 604 19.70 -13.27 -12.55
C TYR A 604 20.54 -12.82 -11.34
N LYS A 605 20.70 -11.51 -11.11
CA LYS A 605 21.36 -10.99 -9.89
C LYS A 605 20.64 -11.49 -8.64
N PHE A 606 19.30 -11.42 -8.63
CA PHE A 606 18.47 -11.92 -7.54
C PHE A 606 18.69 -13.42 -7.29
N LEU A 607 18.63 -14.25 -8.34
CA LEU A 607 18.79 -15.71 -8.22
C LEU A 607 20.19 -16.13 -7.74
N ILE A 608 21.23 -15.39 -8.11
CA ILE A 608 22.60 -15.61 -7.66
C ILE A 608 22.79 -15.17 -6.20
N ASN A 609 22.22 -14.03 -5.82
CA ASN A 609 22.29 -13.51 -4.46
C ASN A 609 21.52 -14.41 -3.47
N SER A 610 20.35 -14.91 -3.89
CA SER A 610 19.52 -15.86 -3.13
C SER A 610 20.02 -17.31 -3.16
N LYS A 611 21.14 -17.59 -3.84
CA LYS A 611 21.77 -18.93 -3.94
C LYS A 611 20.90 -19.99 -4.62
N VAL A 612 19.92 -19.56 -5.41
CA VAL A 612 19.14 -20.41 -6.31
C VAL A 612 20.00 -20.90 -7.48
N MET A 613 20.94 -20.07 -7.92
CA MET A 613 21.88 -20.33 -9.01
C MET A 613 23.30 -19.89 -8.63
N ASP A 614 24.31 -20.58 -9.14
CA ASP A 614 25.71 -20.14 -9.09
C ASP A 614 26.08 -19.34 -10.35
N GLU A 615 27.02 -18.40 -10.26
CA GLU A 615 27.33 -17.45 -11.36
C GLU A 615 27.77 -18.15 -12.66
N ASN A 616 28.50 -19.26 -12.54
CA ASN A 616 28.94 -20.07 -13.67
C ASN A 616 27.83 -20.89 -14.35
N GLU A 617 26.64 -20.97 -13.74
CA GLU A 617 25.47 -21.65 -14.30
C GLU A 617 24.60 -20.70 -15.16
N LYS A 618 24.91 -19.39 -15.20
CA LYS A 618 24.16 -18.39 -15.98
C LYS A 618 24.31 -18.65 -17.48
N ASN A 619 23.20 -19.02 -18.12
CA ASN A 619 23.08 -19.19 -19.57
C ASN A 619 21.65 -18.84 -20.04
N PRO A 620 21.28 -17.54 -20.11
CA PRO A 620 19.90 -17.11 -20.31
C PRO A 620 19.19 -17.69 -21.54
N GLU A 621 19.89 -17.82 -22.65
CA GLU A 621 19.36 -18.38 -23.91
C GLU A 621 19.53 -19.89 -24.02
N GLY A 622 20.21 -20.53 -23.06
CA GLY A 622 20.45 -21.97 -23.04
C GLY A 622 19.17 -22.76 -22.73
N THR A 623 19.11 -23.99 -23.24
CA THR A 623 18.05 -24.93 -22.89
C THR A 623 18.26 -25.53 -21.50
N VAL A 624 17.19 -25.87 -20.81
CA VAL A 624 17.24 -26.49 -19.47
C VAL A 624 17.08 -28.01 -19.57
N THR A 625 17.99 -28.77 -18.95
CA THR A 625 17.83 -30.23 -18.82
C THR A 625 16.88 -30.58 -17.68
N ARG A 626 16.31 -31.78 -17.69
CA ARG A 626 15.38 -32.24 -16.65
C ARG A 626 16.01 -32.27 -15.25
N GLU A 627 17.27 -32.65 -15.12
CA GLU A 627 18.00 -32.59 -13.84
C GLU A 627 18.30 -31.16 -13.38
N ASP A 628 18.61 -30.25 -14.30
CA ASP A 628 18.81 -28.82 -13.97
C ASP A 628 17.51 -28.15 -13.54
N ALA A 629 16.40 -28.51 -14.18
CA ALA A 629 15.10 -27.98 -13.84
C ALA A 629 14.71 -28.29 -12.39
N VAL A 630 14.88 -29.56 -12.00
CA VAL A 630 14.64 -30.02 -10.62
C VAL A 630 15.62 -29.37 -9.64
N LYS A 631 16.89 -29.23 -10.02
CA LYS A 631 17.90 -28.52 -9.21
C LYS A 631 17.46 -27.09 -8.92
N PHE A 632 17.16 -26.28 -9.95
CA PHE A 632 16.78 -24.88 -9.74
C PHE A 632 15.47 -24.74 -8.97
N LEU A 633 14.47 -25.59 -9.23
CA LEU A 633 13.22 -25.60 -8.47
C LEU A 633 13.48 -25.85 -6.99
N LEU A 634 14.18 -26.92 -6.63
CA LEU A 634 14.44 -27.24 -5.23
C LEU A 634 15.33 -26.19 -4.54
N ARG A 635 16.28 -25.57 -5.26
CA ARG A 635 17.04 -24.45 -4.71
C ARG A 635 16.16 -23.22 -4.45
N SER A 636 15.20 -22.92 -5.34
CA SER A 636 14.23 -21.83 -5.13
C SER A 636 13.32 -22.06 -3.92
N LEU A 637 13.11 -23.32 -3.54
CA LEU A 637 12.36 -23.75 -2.35
C LEU A 637 13.24 -23.92 -1.10
N GLY A 638 14.53 -23.55 -1.16
CA GLY A 638 15.44 -23.64 -0.02
C GLY A 638 16.04 -25.03 0.26
N TYR A 639 15.79 -26.03 -0.57
CA TYR A 639 16.28 -27.41 -0.34
C TYR A 639 17.76 -27.64 -0.65
N ARG A 640 18.50 -26.63 -1.15
CA ARG A 640 19.90 -26.76 -1.57
C ARG A 640 20.77 -27.53 -0.55
N LYS A 641 20.76 -27.08 0.70
CA LYS A 641 21.57 -27.66 1.79
C LYS A 641 21.24 -29.13 2.05
N PHE A 642 19.97 -29.52 1.88
CA PHE A 642 19.53 -30.89 2.12
C PHE A 642 19.85 -31.77 0.91
N ALA A 643 19.54 -31.30 -0.30
CA ALA A 643 19.76 -32.02 -1.55
C ALA A 643 21.24 -32.31 -1.84
N GLU A 644 22.16 -31.49 -1.32
CA GLU A 644 23.61 -31.65 -1.51
C GLU A 644 24.27 -32.56 -0.46
N ILE A 645 23.52 -33.14 0.49
CA ILE A 645 24.08 -34.10 1.47
C ILE A 645 24.42 -35.42 0.76
N LYS A 646 25.70 -35.79 0.78
CA LYS A 646 26.18 -37.00 0.10
C LYS A 646 25.90 -38.26 0.92
N GLY A 647 25.57 -39.35 0.23
CA GLY A 647 25.50 -40.70 0.80
C GLY A 647 24.23 -41.06 1.57
N ILE A 648 23.24 -40.16 1.65
CA ILE A 648 21.97 -40.41 2.38
C ILE A 648 20.76 -40.68 1.47
N PHE A 649 20.89 -40.39 0.18
CA PHE A 649 19.78 -40.49 -0.78
C PHE A 649 19.76 -41.85 -1.47
N VAL A 650 18.59 -42.49 -1.46
CA VAL A 650 18.32 -43.70 -2.24
C VAL A 650 17.38 -43.30 -3.37
N CYS A 651 17.93 -43.24 -4.58
CA CYS A 651 17.20 -42.91 -5.80
C CYS A 651 16.89 -44.20 -6.56
N ASP A 652 15.60 -44.50 -6.72
CA ASP A 652 15.06 -45.74 -7.30
C ASP A 652 14.62 -45.56 -8.76
N PHE A 653 15.07 -44.50 -9.45
CA PHE A 653 14.92 -44.40 -10.90
C PHE A 653 15.82 -45.43 -11.61
N ALA A 654 15.29 -46.08 -12.64
CA ALA A 654 16.02 -47.14 -13.35
C ALA A 654 17.28 -46.63 -14.07
N ASP A 655 17.33 -45.34 -14.38
CA ASP A 655 18.44 -44.61 -15.02
C ASP A 655 19.19 -43.69 -14.05
N VAL A 656 19.19 -44.03 -12.75
CA VAL A 656 19.93 -43.28 -11.71
C VAL A 656 21.42 -43.08 -12.05
N SER A 657 22.04 -44.02 -12.79
CA SER A 657 23.43 -43.92 -13.25
C SER A 657 23.69 -42.77 -14.20
N ASP A 658 22.65 -42.28 -14.89
CA ASP A 658 22.75 -41.21 -15.87
C ASP A 658 22.58 -39.83 -15.22
N ILE A 659 22.14 -39.79 -13.96
CA ILE A 659 21.99 -38.56 -13.17
C ILE A 659 23.38 -38.09 -12.74
N SER A 660 23.66 -36.79 -12.92
CA SER A 660 24.90 -36.21 -12.42
C SER A 660 25.07 -36.52 -10.91
N PRO A 661 26.22 -37.01 -10.43
CA PRO A 661 26.37 -37.50 -9.05
C PRO A 661 25.96 -36.50 -7.96
N ASP A 662 26.25 -35.21 -8.17
CA ASP A 662 25.88 -34.15 -7.23
C ASP A 662 24.39 -33.75 -7.31
N LEU A 663 23.62 -34.28 -8.27
CA LEU A 663 22.19 -34.02 -8.48
C LEU A 663 21.28 -35.18 -8.04
N ILE A 664 21.85 -36.29 -7.57
CA ILE A 664 21.06 -37.46 -7.11
C ILE A 664 20.10 -37.06 -5.97
N GLY A 665 20.56 -36.26 -5.01
CA GLY A 665 19.71 -35.81 -3.90
C GLY A 665 18.54 -34.94 -4.37
N TYR A 666 18.78 -34.08 -5.35
CA TYR A 666 17.72 -33.26 -5.97
C TYR A 666 16.66 -34.12 -6.66
N ALA A 667 17.07 -35.05 -7.52
CA ALA A 667 16.14 -35.97 -8.20
C ALA A 667 15.34 -36.82 -7.19
N THR A 668 16.01 -37.30 -6.13
CA THR A 668 15.39 -38.10 -5.07
C THR A 668 14.33 -37.32 -4.31
N ILE A 669 14.66 -36.10 -3.88
CA ILE A 669 13.72 -35.23 -3.15
C ILE A 669 12.53 -34.88 -4.03
N ALA A 670 12.75 -34.48 -5.29
CA ALA A 670 11.66 -34.11 -6.17
C ALA A 670 10.71 -35.29 -6.47
N LYS A 671 11.25 -36.51 -6.57
CA LYS A 671 10.43 -37.72 -6.64
C LYS A 671 9.65 -37.95 -5.34
N GLY A 672 10.32 -37.88 -4.19
CA GLY A 672 9.72 -38.10 -2.88
C GLY A 672 8.61 -37.11 -2.53
N LEU A 673 8.75 -35.86 -2.96
CA LEU A 673 7.73 -34.81 -2.83
C LEU A 673 6.64 -34.89 -3.91
N GLY A 674 6.81 -35.74 -4.92
CA GLY A 674 5.86 -35.91 -6.02
C GLY A 674 5.84 -34.75 -7.01
N PHE A 675 6.93 -33.99 -7.13
CA PHE A 675 7.08 -32.95 -8.15
C PHE A 675 7.33 -33.56 -9.53
N ILE A 676 7.98 -34.73 -9.55
CA ILE A 676 8.29 -35.49 -10.76
C ILE A 676 8.20 -36.99 -10.50
N GLU A 677 7.41 -37.71 -11.29
CA GLU A 677 7.24 -39.17 -11.15
C GLU A 677 8.15 -39.98 -12.10
N GLY A 678 8.68 -39.32 -13.13
CA GLY A 678 9.37 -39.99 -14.24
C GLY A 678 8.39 -40.64 -15.23
N SER A 679 8.93 -41.33 -16.23
CA SER A 679 8.16 -42.07 -17.23
C SER A 679 8.76 -43.47 -17.36
N GLU A 680 7.92 -44.51 -17.27
CA GLU A 680 8.37 -45.91 -17.32
C GLU A 680 9.46 -46.24 -16.27
N GLY A 681 9.39 -45.61 -15.10
CA GLY A 681 10.38 -45.78 -14.02
C GLY A 681 11.71 -45.06 -14.26
N LYS A 682 11.84 -44.24 -15.31
CA LYS A 682 13.04 -43.47 -15.66
C LYS A 682 12.85 -41.98 -15.39
N PHE A 683 13.91 -41.32 -14.91
CA PHE A 683 13.96 -39.88 -14.69
C PHE A 683 14.27 -39.09 -15.96
N LYS A 684 15.11 -39.64 -16.84
CA LYS A 684 15.66 -39.04 -18.06
C LYS A 684 16.40 -37.72 -17.78
N PRO A 685 17.49 -37.74 -17.00
CA PRO A 685 18.15 -36.53 -16.48
C PRO A 685 18.63 -35.55 -17.56
N LYS A 686 19.07 -36.07 -18.71
CA LYS A 686 19.69 -35.29 -19.79
C LYS A 686 18.72 -34.82 -20.87
N ASP A 687 17.45 -35.21 -20.78
CA ASP A 687 16.43 -34.74 -21.72
C ASP A 687 16.26 -33.23 -21.56
N ILE A 688 16.11 -32.53 -22.69
CA ILE A 688 15.82 -31.11 -22.72
C ILE A 688 14.35 -30.92 -22.36
N LEU A 689 14.08 -30.04 -21.40
CA LEU A 689 12.74 -29.79 -20.90
C LEU A 689 11.95 -28.92 -21.88
N THR A 690 10.73 -29.35 -22.20
CA THR A 690 9.76 -28.52 -22.93
C THR A 690 9.04 -27.56 -21.99
N LYS A 691 8.44 -26.49 -22.53
CA LYS A 691 7.62 -25.55 -21.74
C LYS A 691 6.44 -26.25 -21.06
N GLY A 692 5.81 -27.21 -21.74
CA GLY A 692 4.71 -28.01 -21.19
C GLY A 692 5.13 -28.85 -19.98
N GLU A 693 6.28 -29.52 -20.06
CA GLU A 693 6.81 -30.28 -18.93
C GLU A 693 7.23 -29.39 -17.76
N ALA A 694 7.85 -28.23 -18.05
CA ALA A 694 8.20 -27.26 -17.02
C ALA A 694 6.98 -26.78 -16.25
N ALA A 695 5.88 -26.44 -16.95
CA ALA A 695 4.62 -26.06 -16.31
C ALA A 695 4.06 -27.18 -15.43
N VAL A 696 4.09 -28.44 -15.89
CA VAL A 696 3.62 -29.58 -15.09
C VAL A 696 4.45 -29.78 -13.82
N ILE A 697 5.78 -29.67 -13.90
CA ILE A 697 6.66 -29.80 -12.73
C ILE A 697 6.35 -28.70 -11.70
N ILE A 698 6.22 -27.45 -12.14
CA ILE A 698 5.91 -26.31 -11.27
C ILE A 698 4.49 -26.44 -10.68
N TYR A 699 3.51 -26.84 -11.48
CA TYR A 699 2.15 -27.10 -11.01
C TYR A 699 2.13 -28.20 -9.94
N ASN A 700 2.82 -29.31 -10.16
CA ASN A 700 2.92 -30.39 -9.17
C ASN A 700 3.57 -29.90 -7.88
N CYS A 701 4.61 -29.07 -7.98
CA CYS A 701 5.20 -28.42 -6.82
C CYS A 701 4.17 -27.63 -6.01
N LEU A 702 3.39 -26.76 -6.66
CA LEU A 702 2.38 -25.99 -5.95
C LEU A 702 1.28 -26.89 -5.36
N LYS A 703 0.76 -27.84 -6.14
CA LYS A 703 -0.30 -28.75 -5.73
C LYS A 703 0.08 -29.61 -4.53
N LYS A 704 1.34 -30.01 -4.41
CA LYS A 704 1.84 -30.86 -3.30
C LYS A 704 2.18 -30.07 -2.04
N ASN A 705 2.26 -28.74 -2.14
CA ASN A 705 2.50 -27.82 -1.03
C ASN A 705 1.26 -26.98 -0.65
N SER A 706 0.12 -27.18 -1.32
CA SER A 706 -1.15 -26.49 -1.03
C SER A 706 -1.98 -27.20 0.03
#